data_AF-A0AAV0GP52-F1
#
_entry.id   AF-A0AAV0GP52-F1
#
_cell.length_a   1.000
_cell.length_b   1.000
_cell.length_c   1.000
_cell.angle_alpha   90.00
_cell.angle_beta   90.00
_cell.angle_gamma   90.00
#
_symmetry.space_group_name_H-M   'P 1'
#
loop_
_entity.id
_entity.type
_entity.pdbx_description
1 polymer ?
#
loop_
_entity_poly.entity_id
_entity_poly.type
_entity_poly.pdbx_seq_one_letter_code
_entity_poly.pdbx_strand_id
1 'polypeptide(L)'
;MLLSAPSTTTTSEKLKLIDVVERLGIGYHFEEEIEEQLREIHHGNQHDPNNNNNDDHDDDLFTVALQFRLLRQHGYNVPNDIFEKFQNGEEEGGSFKEELGSDVEGMMGLYEAGYLRMHGETILDQAIEFATTRLTKYYEQLQKQLARRVAHVLKRPLRKGVERHEQLFFISVYEKTEGHDVTLLKLAKLSWNSLQHSYQQELRSITQWWIDLDFATKLSFARDRLIEVYFWAVGAMWEPKFSMARYILTKLTMLVSINDDIYDVHGTIDELQLFTATVQRWDTGMKDLPEYLKLFYGAIIDVLDEVDAITTREGRPYCLEYGKQEKNQMRAYLTEARWFAKGEVPTIEEYRRVGVYSCTYPLLAFSALAGMGDKAPKEAFDWLLADPKILIAVGDHCRLAVNEWNVGIEALKENVKAMLLSAAPTTTSEKLKLIDVVERLGIGYHFEEEIEEQLRQIYHHNEEEEGTFKEELGSDVEGMMGLYEAAHLHMHGETILDQAIEFATTRLTKYYEQLQKQLARRVAHVLKRPLRKGVERHEQLFFISVYEQMEGDHDAILLKLAKLSWNSLQHSYQQELRSITQWWIDLDFATKLSFARDRLIEVYFWAVGAMWEPKFSMARYILTKLTMLVSINDDMYDVYGTIDELELFTATVQRYCS
;
A
#
# COMPACT_ATOMS: atom_id res chain seq x y z
N MET A 1 -9.04 36.78 17.74
CA MET A 1 -10.23 37.09 18.57
C MET A 1 -11.01 35.84 19.01
N LEU A 2 -10.83 34.67 18.37
CA LEU A 2 -11.44 33.38 18.81
C LEU A 2 -10.66 32.68 19.94
N LEU A 3 -9.35 32.92 20.07
CA LEU A 3 -8.49 32.34 21.11
C LEU A 3 -8.06 33.34 22.21
N SER A 4 -8.53 34.59 22.11
CA SER A 4 -8.52 35.53 23.24
C SER A 4 -9.70 35.21 24.15
N ALA A 5 -9.65 34.05 24.79
CA ALA A 5 -10.68 33.59 25.71
C ALA A 5 -10.79 34.56 26.89
N PRO A 6 -12.00 34.82 27.44
CA PRO A 6 -12.11 35.54 28.70
C PRO A 6 -11.30 34.82 29.78
N SER A 7 -10.79 35.57 30.77
CA SER A 7 -9.89 35.12 31.84
C SER A 7 -10.46 34.02 32.77
N THR A 8 -11.54 33.35 32.39
CA THR A 8 -12.32 32.37 33.14
C THR A 8 -12.49 31.02 32.41
N THR A 9 -11.75 30.77 31.32
CA THR A 9 -11.83 29.51 30.55
C THR A 9 -10.84 28.49 31.08
N THR A 10 -11.31 27.27 31.38
CA THR A 10 -10.49 26.18 31.97
C THR A 10 -9.45 25.64 30.98
N THR A 11 -8.42 24.94 31.48
CA THR A 11 -7.39 24.32 30.63
C THR A 11 -8.00 23.26 29.72
N SER A 12 -8.86 22.37 30.23
CA SER A 12 -9.59 21.38 29.42
C SER A 12 -10.38 22.02 28.27
N GLU A 13 -11.08 23.15 28.51
CA GLU A 13 -11.83 23.85 27.47
C GLU A 13 -10.93 24.43 26.38
N LYS A 14 -9.79 25.02 26.76
CA LYS A 14 -8.78 25.52 25.81
C LYS A 14 -8.22 24.40 24.93
N LEU A 15 -7.83 23.28 25.54
CA LEU A 15 -7.31 22.10 24.83
C LEU A 15 -8.34 21.53 23.85
N LYS A 16 -9.60 21.38 24.28
CA LYS A 16 -10.70 20.92 23.42
C LYS A 16 -10.93 21.85 22.24
N LEU A 17 -10.88 23.16 22.45
CA LEU A 17 -11.02 24.14 21.37
C LEU A 17 -9.86 24.06 20.37
N ILE A 18 -8.61 23.98 20.86
CA ILE A 18 -7.43 23.80 20.02
C ILE A 18 -7.57 22.53 19.17
N ASP A 19 -7.92 21.40 19.79
CA ASP A 19 -8.11 20.13 19.06
C ASP A 19 -9.18 20.24 17.98
N VAL A 20 -10.32 20.86 18.28
CA VAL A 20 -11.39 21.06 17.31
C VAL A 20 -10.91 21.93 16.15
N VAL A 21 -10.21 23.03 16.42
CA VAL A 21 -9.68 23.96 15.40
C VAL A 21 -8.66 23.27 14.49
N GLU A 22 -7.75 22.48 15.06
CA GLU A 22 -6.76 21.73 14.31
C GLU A 22 -7.38 20.62 13.47
N ARG A 23 -8.25 19.79 14.08
CA ARG A 23 -8.89 18.66 13.39
C ARG A 23 -9.90 19.11 12.34
N LEU A 24 -10.46 20.31 12.44
CA LEU A 24 -11.26 20.93 11.38
C LEU A 24 -10.40 21.47 10.22
N GLY A 25 -9.08 21.45 10.34
CA GLY A 25 -8.16 21.90 9.29
C GLY A 25 -8.07 23.42 9.16
N ILE A 26 -8.43 24.16 10.21
CA ILE A 26 -8.41 25.63 10.24
C ILE A 26 -7.35 26.19 11.20
N GLY A 27 -6.57 25.34 11.86
CA GLY A 27 -5.50 25.74 12.77
C GLY A 27 -4.43 26.64 12.13
N TYR A 28 -4.16 26.49 10.83
CA TYR A 28 -3.19 27.34 10.12
C TYR A 28 -3.60 28.83 10.06
N HIS A 29 -4.86 29.16 10.36
CA HIS A 29 -5.32 30.54 10.49
C HIS A 29 -5.04 31.15 11.88
N PHE A 30 -4.66 30.31 12.85
CA PHE A 30 -4.55 30.65 14.26
C PHE A 30 -3.23 30.15 14.87
N GLU A 31 -2.17 30.00 14.05
CA GLU A 31 -0.90 29.40 14.47
C GLU A 31 -0.29 30.11 15.68
N GLU A 32 -0.30 31.46 15.68
CA GLU A 32 0.27 32.27 16.78
C GLU A 32 -0.54 32.11 18.06
N GLU A 33 -1.86 32.14 17.98
CA GLU A 33 -2.71 32.01 19.17
C GLU A 33 -2.69 30.59 19.76
N ILE A 34 -2.64 29.55 18.91
CA ILE A 34 -2.50 28.16 19.36
C ILE A 34 -1.17 28.00 20.10
N GLU A 35 -0.07 28.48 19.51
CA GLU A 35 1.26 28.39 20.11
C GLU A 35 1.34 29.16 21.44
N GLU A 36 0.74 30.35 21.52
CA GLU A 36 0.67 31.12 22.75
C GLU A 36 -0.06 30.36 23.86
N GLN A 37 -1.21 29.77 23.56
CA GLN A 37 -2.00 29.02 24.55
C GLN A 37 -1.31 27.73 24.99
N LEU A 38 -0.70 26.96 24.06
CA LEU A 38 0.04 25.75 24.42
C LEU A 38 1.27 26.05 25.27
N ARG A 39 1.96 27.15 24.98
CA ARG A 39 3.08 27.64 25.79
C ARG A 39 2.66 28.01 27.22
N GLU A 40 1.54 28.72 27.38
CA GLU A 40 0.98 29.05 28.69
C GLU A 40 0.66 27.79 29.51
N ILE A 41 -0.01 26.81 28.88
CA ILE A 41 -0.36 25.53 29.51
C ILE A 41 0.90 24.77 29.93
N HIS A 42 1.89 24.69 29.04
CA HIS A 42 3.15 24.00 29.33
C HIS A 42 3.93 24.65 30.47
N HIS A 43 4.02 25.99 30.52
CA HIS A 43 4.70 26.70 31.61
C HIS A 43 3.96 26.58 32.95
N GLY A 44 2.62 26.62 32.94
CA GLY A 44 1.81 26.39 34.14
C GLY A 44 2.13 25.05 34.80
N ASN A 45 2.28 23.99 34.00
CA ASN A 45 2.64 22.66 34.48
C ASN A 45 4.06 22.55 35.07
N GLN A 46 5.00 23.40 34.62
CA GLN A 46 6.39 23.38 35.09
C GLN A 46 6.61 24.11 36.42
N HIS A 47 5.76 25.08 36.76
CA HIS A 47 5.97 25.95 37.92
C HIS A 47 5.34 25.45 39.21
N ASP A 48 4.50 24.42 39.17
CA ASP A 48 3.96 23.84 40.40
C ASP A 48 3.66 22.33 40.27
N PRO A 49 4.63 21.46 40.60
CA PRO A 49 4.42 20.02 40.64
C PRO A 49 3.41 19.55 41.71
N ASN A 50 2.96 20.45 42.60
CA ASN A 50 2.17 20.14 43.80
C ASN A 50 0.93 21.06 43.96
N ASN A 51 0.54 21.85 42.97
CA ASN A 51 -0.69 22.65 43.05
C ASN A 51 -1.90 21.77 42.78
N ASN A 52 -2.59 21.38 43.86
CA ASN A 52 -3.98 20.93 43.81
C ASN A 52 -4.98 22.08 43.52
N ASN A 53 -4.57 23.10 42.74
CA ASN A 53 -5.45 24.19 42.27
C ASN A 53 -5.86 24.00 40.79
N ASN A 54 -5.58 22.86 40.18
CA ASN A 54 -6.32 22.49 38.99
C ASN A 54 -7.73 22.10 39.45
N ASP A 55 -8.75 22.73 38.87
CA ASP A 55 -10.13 22.31 39.03
C ASP A 55 -10.19 20.78 38.88
N ASP A 56 -10.99 20.11 39.73
CA ASP A 56 -11.19 18.64 39.83
C ASP A 56 -11.54 17.94 38.49
N HIS A 57 -11.64 18.70 37.40
CA HIS A 57 -11.97 18.31 36.03
C HIS A 57 -10.75 18.18 35.09
N ASP A 58 -9.55 18.62 35.45
CA ASP A 58 -8.36 18.56 34.56
C ASP A 58 -7.53 17.25 34.71
N ASP A 59 -7.95 16.34 35.60
CA ASP A 59 -7.25 15.08 35.91
C ASP A 59 -7.82 13.83 35.21
N ASP A 60 -8.88 13.98 34.43
CA ASP A 60 -9.48 12.86 33.70
C ASP A 60 -8.57 12.36 32.56
N LEU A 61 -8.74 11.09 32.19
CA LEU A 61 -7.88 10.44 31.19
C LEU A 61 -7.92 11.12 29.83
N PHE A 62 -9.10 11.59 29.39
CA PHE A 62 -9.24 12.28 28.12
C PHE A 62 -8.46 13.59 28.12
N THR A 63 -8.63 14.43 29.15
CA THR A 63 -7.94 15.73 29.24
C THR A 63 -6.42 15.55 29.30
N VAL A 64 -5.92 14.61 30.09
CA VAL A 64 -4.47 14.33 30.20
C VAL A 64 -3.90 13.80 28.89
N ALA A 65 -4.57 12.83 28.25
CA ALA A 65 -4.11 12.28 26.98
C ALA A 65 -4.16 13.34 25.85
N LEU A 66 -5.18 14.20 25.86
CA LEU A 66 -5.31 15.30 24.91
C LEU A 66 -4.18 16.32 25.08
N GLN A 67 -3.91 16.75 26.31
CA GLN A 67 -2.82 17.67 26.63
C GLN A 67 -1.48 17.11 26.19
N PHE A 68 -1.19 15.86 26.56
CA PHE A 68 0.05 15.17 26.18
C PHE A 68 0.21 15.13 24.65
N ARG A 69 -0.85 14.76 23.93
CA ARG A 69 -0.82 14.70 22.46
C ARG A 69 -0.57 16.08 21.85
N LEU A 70 -1.34 17.10 22.22
CA LEU A 70 -1.23 18.44 21.64
C LEU A 70 0.15 19.04 21.92
N LEU A 71 0.62 18.98 23.17
CA LEU A 71 1.95 19.50 23.53
C LEU A 71 3.07 18.79 22.74
N ARG A 72 3.09 17.45 22.68
CA ARG A 72 4.11 16.73 21.91
C ARG A 72 4.00 16.96 20.40
N GLN A 73 2.79 17.09 19.86
CA GLN A 73 2.57 17.41 18.45
C GLN A 73 3.16 18.77 18.07
N HIS A 74 3.15 19.73 18.99
CA HIS A 74 3.75 21.06 18.85
C HIS A 74 5.22 21.13 19.30
N GLY A 75 5.86 19.99 19.57
CA GLY A 75 7.30 19.92 19.86
C GLY A 75 7.70 20.16 21.32
N TYR A 76 6.74 20.26 22.24
CA TYR A 76 7.04 20.30 23.66
C TYR A 76 7.46 18.92 24.18
N ASN A 77 8.49 18.90 25.02
CA ASN A 77 8.94 17.66 25.67
C ASN A 77 8.09 17.40 26.92
N VAL A 78 7.07 16.56 26.78
CA VAL A 78 6.20 16.15 27.90
C VAL A 78 6.59 14.74 28.36
N PRO A 79 6.99 14.53 29.62
CA PRO A 79 7.25 13.22 30.20
C PRO A 79 6.04 12.26 30.10
N ASN A 80 6.31 10.96 29.99
CA ASN A 80 5.28 9.92 29.88
C ASN A 80 4.77 9.42 31.26
N ASP A 81 5.46 9.76 32.34
CA ASP A 81 5.09 9.49 33.75
C ASP A 81 3.74 10.11 34.14
N ILE A 82 3.27 11.11 33.39
CA ILE A 82 1.93 11.69 33.54
C ILE A 82 0.81 10.64 33.43
N PHE A 83 1.09 9.48 32.83
CA PHE A 83 0.14 8.36 32.73
C PHE A 83 0.22 7.36 33.90
N GLU A 84 1.22 7.44 34.79
CA GLU A 84 1.38 6.52 35.93
C GLU A 84 0.20 6.58 36.90
N LYS A 85 -0.42 7.76 37.06
CA LYS A 85 -1.64 7.94 37.88
C LYS A 85 -2.83 7.09 37.41
N PHE A 86 -2.79 6.59 36.18
CA PHE A 86 -3.79 5.70 35.58
C PHE A 86 -3.41 4.22 35.66
N GLN A 87 -2.27 3.87 36.27
CA GLN A 87 -1.82 2.50 36.49
C GLN A 87 -2.16 2.00 37.91
N ASN A 88 -2.19 0.68 38.07
CA ASN A 88 -2.31 0.01 39.35
C ASN A 88 -0.93 0.02 40.06
N GLY A 89 -0.82 0.70 41.20
CA GLY A 89 0.42 0.82 41.97
C GLY A 89 1.27 2.06 41.62
N GLU A 90 2.23 2.40 42.48
CA GLU A 90 3.17 3.55 42.31
C GLU A 90 4.52 3.13 41.69
N GLU A 91 4.64 1.91 41.17
CA GLU A 91 5.89 1.38 40.60
C GLU A 91 5.87 1.39 39.06
N GLU A 92 7.03 1.69 38.44
CA GLU A 92 7.23 1.60 36.99
C GLU A 92 6.81 0.20 36.47
N GLY A 93 5.84 0.17 35.56
CA GLY A 93 5.38 -1.06 34.90
C GLY A 93 4.05 -1.64 35.42
N GLY A 94 3.30 -0.88 36.23
CA GLY A 94 1.93 -1.24 36.61
C GLY A 94 0.98 -1.38 35.41
N SER A 95 -0.07 -2.18 35.51
CA SER A 95 -1.10 -2.29 34.47
C SER A 95 -2.07 -1.11 34.56
N PHE A 96 -2.58 -0.60 33.44
CA PHE A 96 -3.66 0.42 33.45
C PHE A 96 -4.88 -0.06 34.24
N LYS A 97 -5.49 0.84 35.02
CA LYS A 97 -6.67 0.57 35.85
C LYS A 97 -7.84 0.12 34.99
N GLU A 98 -8.42 -1.03 35.33
CA GLU A 98 -9.52 -1.68 34.60
C GLU A 98 -10.77 -0.79 34.45
N GLU A 99 -11.02 0.05 35.45
CA GLU A 99 -12.16 0.98 35.51
C GLU A 99 -12.12 2.07 34.43
N LEU A 100 -10.94 2.39 33.90
CA LEU A 100 -10.79 3.35 32.79
C LEU A 100 -11.46 2.84 31.50
N GLY A 101 -11.68 1.53 31.40
CA GLY A 101 -12.24 0.89 30.20
C GLY A 101 -13.65 1.36 29.84
N SER A 102 -14.40 1.99 30.75
CA SER A 102 -15.72 2.56 30.45
C SER A 102 -15.65 3.95 29.78
N ASP A 103 -14.54 4.68 29.91
CA ASP A 103 -14.35 5.98 29.27
C ASP A 103 -13.84 5.81 27.84
N VAL A 104 -14.79 5.67 26.90
CA VAL A 104 -14.48 5.44 25.47
C VAL A 104 -13.71 6.62 24.86
N GLU A 105 -14.01 7.86 25.26
CA GLU A 105 -13.32 9.05 24.76
C GLU A 105 -11.89 9.11 25.31
N GLY A 106 -11.71 8.88 26.61
CA GLY A 106 -10.40 8.76 27.23
C GLY A 106 -9.56 7.64 26.63
N MET A 107 -10.16 6.49 26.31
CA MET A 107 -9.47 5.38 25.62
C MET A 107 -9.00 5.78 24.21
N MET A 108 -9.83 6.46 23.43
CA MET A 108 -9.41 6.98 22.12
C MET A 108 -8.28 8.02 22.27
N GLY A 109 -8.39 8.92 23.24
CA GLY A 109 -7.36 9.91 23.57
C GLY A 109 -6.04 9.24 23.93
N LEU A 110 -6.07 8.25 24.82
CA LEU A 110 -4.91 7.47 25.26
C LEU A 110 -4.26 6.70 24.10
N TYR A 111 -5.08 6.07 23.25
CA TYR A 111 -4.60 5.38 22.05
C TYR A 111 -3.86 6.35 21.12
N GLU A 112 -4.45 7.51 20.83
CA GLU A 112 -3.82 8.52 19.96
C GLU A 112 -2.53 9.10 20.56
N ALA A 113 -2.54 9.40 21.87
CA ALA A 113 -1.38 9.86 22.62
C ALA A 113 -0.24 8.84 22.59
N GLY A 114 -0.55 7.55 22.72
CA GLY A 114 0.45 6.47 22.68
C GLY A 114 1.26 6.42 21.38
N TYR A 115 0.71 6.88 20.25
CA TYR A 115 1.44 6.94 18.99
C TYR A 115 2.45 8.10 18.88
N LEU A 116 2.52 8.99 19.88
CA LEU A 116 3.59 9.98 20.04
C LEU A 116 4.76 9.49 20.90
N ARG A 117 4.82 8.19 21.18
CA ARG A 117 5.92 7.56 21.93
C ARG A 117 7.29 7.73 21.27
N MET A 118 8.31 7.82 22.10
CA MET A 118 9.73 7.77 21.77
C MET A 118 10.33 6.43 22.24
N HIS A 119 11.55 6.14 21.79
CA HIS A 119 12.22 4.89 22.15
C HIS A 119 12.44 4.81 23.67
N GLY A 120 12.03 3.69 24.28
CA GLY A 120 12.15 3.45 25.73
C GLY A 120 10.90 3.77 26.54
N GLU A 121 9.87 4.37 25.94
CA GLU A 121 8.64 4.77 26.64
C GLU A 121 7.59 3.64 26.72
N THR A 122 7.90 2.59 27.48
CA THR A 122 7.09 1.35 27.57
C THR A 122 5.65 1.57 28.04
N ILE A 123 5.40 2.57 28.89
CA ILE A 123 4.04 2.93 29.33
C ILE A 123 3.12 3.29 28.16
N LEU A 124 3.65 3.87 27.09
CA LEU A 124 2.87 4.24 25.90
C LEU A 124 2.61 3.04 24.98
N ASP A 125 3.49 2.04 24.98
CA ASP A 125 3.23 0.74 24.34
C ASP A 125 2.09 0.02 25.04
N GLN A 126 2.14 -0.03 26.38
CA GLN A 126 1.06 -0.57 27.21
C GLN A 126 -0.25 0.19 27.03
N ALA A 127 -0.18 1.52 26.88
CA ALA A 127 -1.34 2.37 26.64
C ALA A 127 -2.05 2.01 25.32
N ILE A 128 -1.29 1.80 24.24
CA ILE A 128 -1.83 1.37 22.95
C ILE A 128 -2.49 0.00 23.06
N GLU A 129 -1.82 -0.98 23.69
CA GLU A 129 -2.35 -2.34 23.86
C GLU A 129 -3.64 -2.33 24.68
N PHE A 130 -3.63 -1.63 25.82
CA PHE A 130 -4.77 -1.51 26.72
C PHE A 130 -5.96 -0.85 26.02
N ALA A 131 -5.76 0.33 25.41
CA ALA A 131 -6.82 1.05 24.72
C ALA A 131 -7.37 0.25 23.53
N THR A 132 -6.51 -0.41 22.73
CA THR A 132 -6.94 -1.26 21.61
C THR A 132 -7.84 -2.39 22.08
N THR A 133 -7.44 -3.08 23.16
CA THR A 133 -8.19 -4.20 23.73
C THR A 133 -9.57 -3.74 24.21
N ARG A 134 -9.64 -2.60 24.93
CA ARG A 134 -10.90 -2.06 25.45
C ARG A 134 -11.83 -1.57 24.35
N LEU A 135 -11.29 -0.77 23.43
CA LEU A 135 -12.07 -0.22 22.32
C LEU A 135 -12.65 -1.33 21.42
N THR A 136 -11.89 -2.40 21.20
CA THR A 136 -12.38 -3.58 20.45
C THR A 136 -13.46 -4.33 21.22
N LYS A 137 -13.27 -4.54 22.53
CA LYS A 137 -14.24 -5.26 23.39
C LYS A 137 -15.61 -4.58 23.44
N TYR A 138 -15.64 -3.25 23.56
CA TYR A 138 -16.90 -2.51 23.70
C TYR A 138 -17.50 -2.07 22.36
N TYR A 139 -16.82 -2.31 21.25
CA TYR A 139 -17.18 -1.81 19.91
C TYR A 139 -18.66 -2.03 19.55
N GLU A 140 -19.17 -3.25 19.74
CA GLU A 140 -20.54 -3.64 19.37
C GLU A 140 -21.62 -2.97 20.24
N GLN A 141 -21.25 -2.52 21.43
CA GLN A 141 -22.16 -1.91 22.40
C GLN A 141 -22.30 -0.40 22.20
N LEU A 142 -21.46 0.21 21.35
CA LEU A 142 -21.43 1.64 21.11
C LEU A 142 -22.56 2.09 20.17
N GLN A 143 -23.06 3.29 20.41
CA GLN A 143 -23.93 3.96 19.45
C GLN A 143 -23.23 4.10 18.09
N LYS A 144 -23.98 3.98 17.00
CA LYS A 144 -23.46 3.94 15.62
C LYS A 144 -22.44 5.03 15.28
N GLN A 145 -22.63 6.26 15.76
CA GLN A 145 -21.69 7.36 15.49
C GLN A 145 -20.37 7.19 16.26
N LEU A 146 -20.43 6.79 17.53
CA LEU A 146 -19.26 6.55 18.36
C LEU A 146 -18.51 5.30 17.88
N ALA A 147 -19.21 4.22 17.52
CA ALA A 147 -18.62 3.03 16.89
C ALA A 147 -17.85 3.38 15.60
N ARG A 148 -18.41 4.27 14.76
CA ARG A 148 -17.73 4.76 13.55
C ARG A 148 -16.43 5.49 13.87
N ARG A 149 -16.39 6.30 14.94
CA ARG A 149 -15.18 6.99 15.39
C ARG A 149 -14.13 6.01 15.92
N VAL A 150 -14.54 5.07 16.75
CA VAL A 150 -13.65 4.02 17.28
C VAL A 150 -13.05 3.18 16.15
N ALA A 151 -13.86 2.73 15.19
CA ALA A 151 -13.36 2.01 14.02
C ALA A 151 -12.34 2.82 13.21
N HIS A 152 -12.57 4.13 13.06
CA HIS A 152 -11.65 5.01 12.33
C HIS A 152 -10.30 5.13 13.05
N VAL A 153 -10.32 5.42 14.35
CA VAL A 153 -9.11 5.54 15.19
C VAL A 153 -8.32 4.23 15.22
N LEU A 154 -8.98 3.08 15.44
CA LEU A 154 -8.33 1.77 15.46
C LEU A 154 -7.76 1.38 14.07
N LYS A 155 -8.43 1.78 12.99
CA LYS A 155 -7.95 1.53 11.62
C LYS A 155 -6.68 2.33 11.33
N ARG A 156 -6.62 3.59 11.77
CA ARG A 156 -5.47 4.46 11.56
C ARG A 156 -5.43 5.54 12.64
N PRO A 157 -4.42 5.56 13.52
CA PRO A 157 -4.27 6.65 14.47
C PRO A 157 -3.98 7.95 13.73
N LEU A 158 -4.42 9.07 14.30
CA LEU A 158 -4.23 10.43 13.80
C LEU A 158 -2.78 10.70 13.39
N ARG A 159 -1.81 10.28 14.21
CA ARG A 159 -0.36 10.47 13.93
C ARG A 159 0.14 9.77 12.66
N LYS A 160 -0.55 8.72 12.21
CA LYS A 160 -0.27 7.97 10.96
C LYS A 160 -1.25 8.31 9.83
N GLY A 161 -2.24 9.17 10.09
CA GLY A 161 -3.21 9.67 9.12
C GLY A 161 -2.61 10.76 8.23
N VAL A 162 -3.11 10.87 7.00
CA VAL A 162 -2.84 12.04 6.15
C VAL A 162 -3.76 13.16 6.64
N GLU A 163 -3.25 14.33 7.02
CA GLU A 163 -4.06 15.32 7.76
C GLU A 163 -5.32 15.71 6.99
N ARG A 164 -5.24 15.89 5.67
CA ARG A 164 -6.41 16.24 4.84
C ARG A 164 -7.50 15.17 4.83
N HIS A 165 -7.13 13.89 4.93
CA HIS A 165 -8.09 12.80 5.04
C HIS A 165 -8.76 12.82 6.42
N GLU A 166 -7.97 13.02 7.47
CA GLU A 166 -8.46 13.11 8.85
C GLU A 166 -9.37 14.31 9.07
N GLN A 167 -9.06 15.45 8.45
CA GLN A 167 -9.90 16.65 8.46
C GLN A 167 -11.27 16.39 7.83
N LEU A 168 -11.32 15.75 6.66
CA LEU A 168 -12.58 15.45 6.00
C LEU A 168 -13.46 14.52 6.85
N PHE A 169 -12.85 13.50 7.45
CA PHE A 169 -13.55 12.63 8.38
C PHE A 169 -14.08 13.42 9.58
N PHE A 170 -13.24 14.27 10.19
CA PHE A 170 -13.61 15.03 11.38
C PHE A 170 -14.68 16.08 11.11
N ILE A 171 -14.67 16.78 9.98
CA ILE A 171 -15.76 17.69 9.58
C ILE A 171 -17.10 16.94 9.58
N SER A 172 -17.12 15.70 9.06
CA SER A 172 -18.34 14.87 9.02
C SER A 172 -18.80 14.39 10.40
N VAL A 173 -17.86 14.28 11.35
CA VAL A 173 -18.14 13.95 12.75
C VAL A 173 -18.67 15.18 13.47
N TYR A 174 -17.95 16.31 13.37
CA TYR A 174 -18.26 17.57 14.04
C TYR A 174 -19.64 18.11 13.66
N GLU A 175 -20.03 18.00 12.39
CA GLU A 175 -21.38 18.36 11.91
C GLU A 175 -22.51 17.58 12.60
N LYS A 176 -22.22 16.35 13.06
CA LYS A 176 -23.18 15.49 13.76
C LYS A 176 -23.06 15.55 15.27
N THR A 177 -22.05 16.24 15.79
CA THR A 177 -21.85 16.42 17.22
C THR A 177 -22.91 17.36 17.77
N GLU A 178 -23.57 16.96 18.85
CA GLU A 178 -24.54 17.80 19.54
C GLU A 178 -23.84 19.01 20.16
N GLY A 179 -24.40 20.22 19.96
CA GLY A 179 -23.84 21.46 20.50
C GLY A 179 -22.57 21.98 19.79
N HIS A 180 -22.24 21.49 18.60
CA HIS A 180 -21.07 22.00 17.85
C HIS A 180 -21.19 23.49 17.50
N ASP A 181 -20.04 24.18 17.39
CA ASP A 181 -20.00 25.58 17.01
C ASP A 181 -20.22 25.73 15.50
N VAL A 182 -21.34 26.37 15.14
CA VAL A 182 -21.76 26.57 13.75
C VAL A 182 -20.80 27.48 12.98
N THR A 183 -20.13 28.41 13.68
CA THR A 183 -19.15 29.33 13.08
C THR A 183 -17.89 28.57 12.69
N LEU A 184 -17.36 27.72 13.59
CA LEU A 184 -16.21 26.86 13.31
C LEU A 184 -16.49 25.90 12.15
N LEU A 185 -17.64 25.22 12.15
CA LEU A 185 -18.02 24.32 11.06
C LEU A 185 -18.13 25.06 9.72
N LYS A 186 -18.73 26.26 9.72
CA LYS A 186 -18.85 27.09 8.51
C LYS A 186 -17.48 27.53 8.00
N LEU A 187 -16.59 27.97 8.89
CA LEU A 187 -15.23 28.35 8.53
C LEU A 187 -14.45 27.16 7.96
N ALA A 188 -14.56 25.99 8.58
CA ALA A 188 -13.92 24.76 8.10
C ALA A 188 -14.37 24.37 6.68
N LYS A 189 -15.68 24.39 6.41
CA LYS A 189 -16.22 24.10 5.07
C LYS A 189 -15.77 25.13 4.02
N LEU A 190 -15.71 26.42 4.39
CA LEU A 190 -15.24 27.47 3.49
C LEU A 190 -13.74 27.36 3.20
N SER A 191 -12.92 27.15 4.24
CA SER A 191 -11.48 26.93 4.12
C SER A 191 -11.18 25.70 3.26
N TRP A 192 -11.89 24.58 3.49
CA TRP A 192 -11.78 23.37 2.68
C TRP A 192 -11.99 23.65 1.19
N ASN A 193 -13.11 24.31 0.85
CA ASN A 193 -13.46 24.63 -0.54
C ASN A 193 -12.46 25.62 -1.17
N SER A 194 -12.00 26.60 -0.40
CA SER A 194 -10.99 27.57 -0.85
C SER A 194 -9.67 26.88 -1.17
N LEU A 195 -9.18 25.99 -0.30
CA LEU A 195 -7.97 25.22 -0.53
C LEU A 195 -8.12 24.29 -1.74
N GLN A 196 -9.25 23.59 -1.85
CA GLN A 196 -9.53 22.74 -3.01
C GLN A 196 -9.50 23.53 -4.32
N HIS A 197 -10.02 24.77 -4.32
CA HIS A 197 -9.92 25.65 -5.47
C HIS A 197 -8.47 26.00 -5.80
N SER A 198 -7.65 26.38 -4.81
CA SER A 198 -6.23 26.67 -5.02
C SER A 198 -5.49 25.47 -5.59
N TYR A 199 -5.76 24.26 -5.09
CA TYR A 199 -5.13 23.03 -5.60
C TYR A 199 -5.50 22.76 -7.06
N GLN A 200 -6.74 23.03 -7.46
CA GLN A 200 -7.15 22.90 -8.87
C GLN A 200 -6.41 23.88 -9.78
N GLN A 201 -6.08 25.09 -9.30
CA GLN A 201 -5.30 26.05 -10.08
C GLN A 201 -3.83 25.64 -10.22
N GLU A 202 -3.23 25.15 -9.13
CA GLU A 202 -1.88 24.55 -9.15
C GLU A 202 -1.83 23.40 -10.16
N LEU A 203 -2.77 22.45 -10.04
CA LEU A 203 -2.83 21.27 -10.88
C LEU A 203 -3.05 21.60 -12.36
N ARG A 204 -3.84 22.63 -12.71
CA ARG A 204 -3.97 23.10 -14.10
C ARG A 204 -2.63 23.51 -14.69
N SER A 205 -1.85 24.27 -13.93
CA SER A 205 -0.54 24.77 -14.38
C SER A 205 0.46 23.62 -14.56
N ILE A 206 0.47 22.69 -13.60
CA ILE A 206 1.35 21.51 -13.67
C ILE A 206 0.91 20.57 -14.81
N THR A 207 -0.39 20.38 -15.00
CA THR A 207 -0.92 19.54 -16.09
C THR A 207 -0.56 20.12 -17.46
N GLN A 208 -0.63 21.44 -17.62
CA GLN A 208 -0.19 22.07 -18.86
C GLN A 208 1.29 21.83 -19.12
N TRP A 209 2.14 22.03 -18.12
CA TRP A 209 3.58 21.72 -18.22
C TRP A 209 3.83 20.24 -18.60
N TRP A 210 3.10 19.32 -18.00
CA TRP A 210 3.24 17.88 -18.30
C TRP A 210 2.81 17.54 -19.72
N ILE A 211 1.73 18.13 -20.21
CA ILE A 211 1.27 18.00 -21.60
C ILE A 211 2.30 18.57 -22.57
N ASP A 212 2.89 19.74 -22.26
CA ASP A 212 3.87 20.40 -23.12
C ASP A 212 5.17 19.58 -23.27
N LEU A 213 5.56 18.83 -22.23
CA LEU A 213 6.67 17.88 -22.31
C LEU A 213 6.37 16.73 -23.29
N ASP A 214 5.11 16.30 -23.37
CA ASP A 214 4.63 15.23 -24.25
C ASP A 214 5.37 13.89 -24.05
N PHE A 215 5.70 13.60 -22.79
CA PHE A 215 6.40 12.35 -22.42
C PHE A 215 5.53 11.11 -22.56
N ALA A 216 4.20 11.25 -22.52
CA ALA A 216 3.29 10.14 -22.82
C ALA A 216 3.54 9.54 -24.22
N THR A 217 3.95 10.35 -25.19
CA THR A 217 4.28 9.88 -26.54
C THR A 217 5.78 9.64 -26.72
N LYS A 218 6.63 10.54 -26.21
CA LYS A 218 8.10 10.50 -26.40
C LYS A 218 8.80 9.46 -25.53
N LEU A 219 8.21 9.10 -24.39
CA LEU A 219 8.71 8.15 -23.40
C LEU A 219 7.59 7.17 -23.02
N SER A 220 6.98 6.51 -24.01
CA SER A 220 5.77 5.68 -23.83
C SER A 220 5.94 4.47 -22.89
N PHE A 221 7.17 4.12 -22.51
CA PHE A 221 7.46 3.10 -21.51
C PHE A 221 7.21 3.59 -20.08
N ALA A 222 7.25 4.90 -19.84
CA ALA A 222 7.15 5.49 -18.51
C ALA A 222 5.69 5.63 -18.07
N ARG A 223 5.45 5.45 -16.76
CA ARG A 223 4.13 5.55 -16.15
C ARG A 223 3.72 7.03 -16.04
N ASP A 224 2.50 7.35 -16.46
CA ASP A 224 1.88 8.63 -16.12
C ASP A 224 1.23 8.55 -14.74
N ARG A 225 1.72 9.38 -13.81
CA ARG A 225 1.28 9.43 -12.40
C ARG A 225 1.04 10.85 -11.89
N LEU A 226 0.77 11.80 -12.80
CA LEU A 226 0.70 13.22 -12.44
C LEU A 226 -0.28 13.51 -11.30
N ILE A 227 -1.47 12.90 -11.35
CA ILE A 227 -2.52 13.14 -10.36
C ILE A 227 -2.14 12.54 -9.01
N GLU A 228 -1.58 11.33 -9.00
CA GLU A 228 -1.13 10.63 -7.80
C GLU A 228 0.02 11.36 -7.12
N VAL A 229 0.99 11.84 -7.90
CA VAL A 229 2.14 12.60 -7.41
C VAL A 229 1.70 13.95 -6.83
N TYR A 230 0.80 14.67 -7.51
CA TYR A 230 0.27 15.91 -6.98
C TYR A 230 -0.55 15.69 -5.71
N PHE A 231 -1.37 14.62 -5.66
CA PHE A 231 -2.10 14.23 -4.46
C PHE A 231 -1.16 13.91 -3.29
N TRP A 232 -0.04 13.23 -3.56
CA TRP A 232 1.01 12.99 -2.57
C TRP A 232 1.64 14.29 -2.05
N ALA A 233 1.94 15.24 -2.93
CA ALA A 233 2.47 16.55 -2.55
C ALA A 233 1.48 17.34 -1.66
N VAL A 234 0.17 17.29 -1.97
CA VAL A 234 -0.88 17.86 -1.11
C VAL A 234 -0.90 17.17 0.26
N GLY A 235 -0.75 15.84 0.30
CA GLY A 235 -0.69 15.09 1.55
C GLY A 235 0.52 15.43 2.41
N ALA A 236 1.67 15.76 1.81
CA ALA A 236 2.89 16.11 2.53
C ALA A 236 2.89 17.55 3.08
N MET A 237 2.18 18.47 2.43
CA MET A 237 2.18 19.90 2.75
C MET A 237 0.92 20.58 2.22
N TRP A 238 -0.17 20.51 2.98
CA TRP A 238 -1.48 20.90 2.48
C TRP A 238 -1.77 22.39 2.63
N GLU A 239 -1.06 23.10 3.50
CA GLU A 239 -1.34 24.49 3.84
C GLU A 239 -1.14 25.43 2.63
N PRO A 240 -1.92 26.51 2.51
CA PRO A 240 -1.89 27.37 1.33
C PRO A 240 -0.52 28.04 1.13
N LYS A 241 0.21 28.29 2.23
CA LYS A 241 1.55 28.88 2.23
C LYS A 241 2.62 28.03 1.52
N PHE A 242 2.34 26.75 1.26
CA PHE A 242 3.25 25.81 0.60
C PHE A 242 2.90 25.54 -0.88
N SER A 243 2.14 26.43 -1.52
CA SER A 243 1.76 26.29 -2.93
C SER A 243 2.97 26.10 -3.87
N MET A 244 4.01 26.93 -3.73
CA MET A 244 5.22 26.81 -4.56
C MET A 244 6.01 25.53 -4.25
N ALA A 245 6.07 25.12 -2.97
CA ALA A 245 6.68 23.86 -2.58
C ALA A 245 5.97 22.66 -3.22
N ARG A 246 4.64 22.61 -3.21
CA ARG A 246 3.87 21.57 -3.93
C ARG A 246 4.13 21.59 -5.42
N TYR A 247 4.20 22.77 -6.03
CA TYR A 247 4.47 22.92 -7.47
C TYR A 247 5.84 22.33 -7.84
N ILE A 248 6.90 22.75 -7.15
CA ILE A 248 8.27 22.26 -7.40
C ILE A 248 8.39 20.77 -7.08
N LEU A 249 7.87 20.34 -5.92
CA LEU A 249 7.86 18.95 -5.49
C LEU A 249 7.17 18.05 -6.51
N THR A 250 6.02 18.44 -7.04
CA THR A 250 5.28 17.65 -8.03
C THR A 250 6.09 17.47 -9.31
N LYS A 251 6.65 18.55 -9.87
CA LYS A 251 7.44 18.47 -11.10
C LYS A 251 8.66 17.57 -10.94
N LEU A 252 9.44 17.77 -9.87
CA LEU A 252 10.64 16.96 -9.61
C LEU A 252 10.27 15.50 -9.32
N THR A 253 9.19 15.23 -8.58
CA THR A 253 8.74 13.86 -8.32
C THR A 253 8.26 13.15 -9.60
N MET A 254 7.63 13.88 -10.53
CA MET A 254 7.27 13.31 -11.83
C MET A 254 8.49 12.89 -12.64
N LEU A 255 9.52 13.73 -12.68
CA LEU A 255 10.80 13.39 -13.33
C LEU A 255 11.47 12.20 -12.64
N VAL A 256 11.47 12.18 -11.31
CA VAL A 256 11.94 11.03 -10.52
C VAL A 256 11.21 9.74 -10.87
N SER A 257 9.88 9.77 -11.03
CA SER A 257 9.10 8.59 -11.43
C SER A 257 9.48 8.06 -12.81
N ILE A 258 9.82 8.94 -13.75
CA ILE A 258 10.32 8.51 -15.07
C ILE A 258 11.73 7.95 -14.95
N ASN A 259 12.58 8.59 -14.13
CA ASN A 259 13.93 8.13 -13.87
C ASN A 259 13.92 6.71 -13.29
N ASP A 260 13.02 6.44 -12.34
CA ASP A 260 12.75 5.11 -11.79
C ASP A 260 12.42 4.10 -12.90
N ASP A 261 11.50 4.43 -13.82
CA ASP A 261 11.16 3.58 -14.97
C ASP A 261 12.33 3.37 -15.95
N ILE A 262 13.16 4.40 -16.15
CA ILE A 262 14.37 4.30 -16.98
C ILE A 262 15.36 3.30 -16.36
N TYR A 263 15.64 3.38 -15.06
CA TYR A 263 16.64 2.52 -14.42
C TYR A 263 16.15 1.10 -14.13
N ASP A 264 14.86 0.92 -13.80
CA ASP A 264 14.30 -0.37 -13.41
C ASP A 264 13.75 -1.18 -14.58
N VAL A 265 13.35 -0.52 -15.68
CA VAL A 265 12.56 -1.18 -16.75
C VAL A 265 13.19 -1.01 -18.13
N HIS A 266 13.50 0.23 -18.53
CA HIS A 266 13.75 0.51 -19.94
C HIS A 266 15.23 0.55 -20.34
N GLY A 267 16.07 1.24 -19.59
CA GLY A 267 17.47 1.48 -19.96
C GLY A 267 18.34 0.24 -19.85
N THR A 268 19.21 0.03 -20.82
CA THR A 268 20.24 -1.01 -20.72
C THR A 268 21.35 -0.60 -19.75
N ILE A 269 22.06 -1.55 -19.14
CA ILE A 269 23.13 -1.25 -18.17
C ILE A 269 24.19 -0.30 -18.77
N ASP A 270 24.54 -0.43 -20.04
CA ASP A 270 25.52 0.44 -20.69
C ASP A 270 24.98 1.87 -20.86
N GLU A 271 23.71 2.03 -21.26
CA GLU A 271 23.05 3.33 -21.35
C GLU A 271 22.90 3.99 -19.97
N LEU A 272 22.51 3.22 -18.94
CA LEU A 272 22.36 3.71 -17.58
C LEU A 272 23.71 4.16 -17.00
N GLN A 273 24.79 3.42 -17.26
CA GLN A 273 26.13 3.85 -16.87
C GLN A 273 26.53 5.17 -17.52
N LEU A 274 26.27 5.31 -18.82
CA LEU A 274 26.55 6.53 -19.55
C LEU A 274 25.70 7.71 -19.07
N PHE A 275 24.41 7.46 -18.81
CA PHE A 275 23.47 8.44 -18.30
C PHE A 275 23.86 8.93 -16.92
N THR A 276 24.10 8.01 -15.98
CA THR A 276 24.60 8.34 -14.64
C THR A 276 25.89 9.17 -14.75
N ALA A 277 26.86 8.75 -15.57
CA ALA A 277 28.13 9.45 -15.70
C ALA A 277 27.98 10.87 -16.28
N THR A 278 27.07 11.07 -17.23
CA THR A 278 26.74 12.40 -17.80
C THR A 278 26.18 13.33 -16.73
N VAL A 279 25.23 12.85 -15.91
CA VAL A 279 24.65 13.64 -14.81
C VAL A 279 25.67 13.91 -13.70
N GLN A 280 26.57 12.96 -13.39
CA GLN A 280 27.66 13.19 -12.44
C GLN A 280 28.56 14.36 -12.88
N ARG A 281 28.88 14.45 -14.18
CA ARG A 281 29.69 15.54 -14.75
C ARG A 281 28.90 16.83 -14.93
N TRP A 282 27.57 16.77 -14.87
CA TRP A 282 26.68 17.88 -15.23
C TRP A 282 26.89 18.34 -16.68
N ASP A 283 27.08 17.38 -17.59
CA ASP A 283 27.38 17.66 -18.99
C ASP A 283 26.10 17.93 -19.80
N THR A 284 25.76 19.21 -19.90
CA THR A 284 24.59 19.71 -20.67
C THR A 284 24.75 19.55 -22.18
N GLY A 285 25.94 19.16 -22.68
CA GLY A 285 26.16 18.87 -24.09
C GLY A 285 25.61 17.52 -24.54
N MET A 286 25.45 16.56 -23.60
CA MET A 286 24.77 15.26 -23.78
C MET A 286 25.16 14.46 -25.02
N LYS A 287 26.38 14.65 -25.55
CA LYS A 287 26.75 14.21 -26.91
C LYS A 287 26.60 12.71 -27.11
N ASP A 288 26.94 11.96 -26.07
CA ASP A 288 27.02 10.50 -26.12
C ASP A 288 25.70 9.81 -25.73
N LEU A 289 24.70 10.55 -25.23
CA LEU A 289 23.44 9.95 -24.78
C LEU A 289 22.54 9.53 -25.97
N PRO A 290 21.80 8.42 -25.84
CA PRO A 290 20.65 8.12 -26.70
C PRO A 290 19.63 9.26 -26.69
N GLU A 291 18.87 9.39 -27.78
CA GLU A 291 18.00 10.56 -27.99
C GLU A 291 16.92 10.70 -26.90
N TYR A 292 16.33 9.59 -26.45
CA TYR A 292 15.34 9.61 -25.37
C TYR A 292 15.93 10.07 -24.02
N LEU A 293 17.20 9.72 -23.73
CA LEU A 293 17.90 10.16 -22.53
C LEU A 293 18.31 11.62 -22.61
N LYS A 294 18.68 12.13 -23.79
CA LYS A 294 18.90 13.58 -23.99
C LYS A 294 17.62 14.35 -23.71
N LEU A 295 16.51 13.87 -24.26
CA LEU A 295 15.20 14.48 -24.10
C LEU A 295 14.78 14.52 -22.62
N PHE A 296 14.95 13.41 -21.91
CA PHE A 296 14.66 13.33 -20.49
C PHE A 296 15.59 14.20 -19.64
N TYR A 297 16.91 14.16 -19.91
CA TYR A 297 17.88 14.96 -19.17
C TYR A 297 17.72 16.46 -19.40
N GLY A 298 17.31 16.86 -20.61
CA GLY A 298 16.91 18.23 -20.92
C GLY A 298 15.78 18.71 -20.00
N ALA A 299 14.73 17.91 -19.83
CA ALA A 299 13.62 18.28 -18.94
C ALA A 299 14.03 18.38 -17.46
N ILE A 300 14.98 17.56 -16.99
CA ILE A 300 15.58 17.71 -15.66
C ILE A 300 16.24 19.07 -15.52
N ILE A 301 17.09 19.45 -16.48
CA ILE A 301 17.80 20.74 -16.46
C ILE A 301 16.79 21.89 -16.52
N ASP A 302 15.81 21.84 -17.40
CA ASP A 302 14.80 22.90 -17.55
C ASP A 302 14.03 23.14 -16.24
N VAL A 303 13.63 22.07 -15.54
CA VAL A 303 12.94 22.21 -14.24
C VAL A 303 13.88 22.75 -13.16
N LEU A 304 15.13 22.30 -13.13
CA LEU A 304 16.11 22.81 -12.16
C LEU A 304 16.47 24.28 -12.40
N ASP A 305 16.58 24.70 -13.65
CA ASP A 305 16.78 26.11 -14.04
C ASP A 305 15.55 26.96 -13.67
N GLU A 306 14.33 26.42 -13.82
CA GLU A 306 13.10 27.07 -13.33
C GLU A 306 13.16 27.27 -11.80
N VAL A 307 13.56 26.25 -11.05
CA VAL A 307 13.72 26.31 -9.58
C VAL A 307 14.80 27.32 -9.18
N ASP A 308 15.93 27.36 -9.88
CA ASP A 308 17.00 28.34 -9.63
C ASP A 308 16.50 29.77 -9.87
N ALA A 309 15.76 29.99 -10.96
CA ALA A 309 15.17 31.28 -11.25
C ALA A 309 14.15 31.71 -10.19
N ILE A 310 13.33 30.80 -9.67
CA ILE A 310 12.38 31.08 -8.57
C ILE A 310 13.14 31.47 -7.31
N THR A 311 14.06 30.61 -6.85
CA THR A 311 14.79 30.81 -5.58
C THR A 311 15.72 32.01 -5.63
N THR A 312 16.33 32.32 -6.77
CA THR A 312 17.13 33.53 -6.97
C THR A 312 16.31 34.81 -6.85
N ARG A 313 15.08 34.85 -7.40
CA ARG A 313 14.17 36.00 -7.23
C ARG A 313 13.77 36.22 -5.77
N GLU A 314 13.73 35.15 -4.98
CA GLU A 314 13.47 35.19 -3.54
C GLU A 314 14.74 35.51 -2.72
N GLY A 315 15.87 35.81 -3.35
CA GLY A 315 17.12 36.15 -2.67
C GLY A 315 17.91 34.93 -2.15
N ARG A 316 17.62 33.72 -2.66
CA ARG A 316 18.25 32.46 -2.25
C ARG A 316 18.96 31.75 -3.44
N PRO A 317 19.93 32.39 -4.12
CA PRO A 317 20.59 31.84 -5.31
C PRO A 317 21.48 30.61 -5.04
N TYR A 318 21.66 30.24 -3.77
CA TYR A 318 22.45 29.07 -3.38
C TYR A 318 21.65 27.76 -3.47
N CYS A 319 20.32 27.79 -3.66
CA CYS A 319 19.48 26.60 -3.58
C CYS A 319 19.86 25.54 -4.62
N LEU A 320 20.16 25.93 -5.87
CA LEU A 320 20.47 25.00 -6.95
C LEU A 320 21.67 24.08 -6.65
N GLU A 321 22.65 24.57 -5.89
CA GLU A 321 23.82 23.76 -5.48
C GLU A 321 23.41 22.49 -4.71
N TYR A 322 22.29 22.54 -3.98
CA TYR A 322 21.73 21.41 -3.25
C TYR A 322 20.90 20.47 -4.14
N GLY A 323 20.39 20.96 -5.27
CA GLY A 323 19.73 20.14 -6.29
C GLY A 323 20.64 19.07 -6.89
N LYS A 324 21.97 19.23 -6.74
CA LYS A 324 22.98 18.21 -7.10
C LYS A 324 22.83 16.90 -6.31
N GLN A 325 21.95 16.81 -5.30
CA GLN A 325 21.53 15.55 -4.68
C GLN A 325 21.01 14.51 -5.68
N GLU A 326 20.52 14.94 -6.84
CA GLU A 326 20.18 14.05 -7.95
C GLU A 326 21.34 13.13 -8.37
N LYS A 327 22.59 13.58 -8.19
CA LYS A 327 23.78 12.75 -8.41
C LYS A 327 23.83 11.56 -7.46
N ASN A 328 23.40 11.71 -6.21
CA ASN A 328 23.39 10.62 -5.24
C ASN A 328 22.29 9.61 -5.58
N GLN A 329 21.12 10.10 -5.97
CA GLN A 329 20.01 9.26 -6.42
C GLN A 329 20.39 8.41 -7.64
N MET A 330 20.95 9.01 -8.69
CA MET A 330 21.32 8.25 -9.91
C MET A 330 22.38 7.19 -9.63
N ARG A 331 23.32 7.42 -8.71
CA ARG A 331 24.28 6.38 -8.28
C ARG A 331 23.58 5.23 -7.57
N ALA A 332 22.57 5.53 -6.75
CA ALA A 332 21.81 4.52 -6.04
C ALA A 332 20.99 3.66 -7.01
N TYR A 333 20.28 4.28 -7.95
CA TYR A 333 19.55 3.56 -9.01
C TYR A 333 20.47 2.70 -9.86
N LEU A 334 21.63 3.21 -10.29
CA LEU A 334 22.60 2.39 -11.03
C LEU A 334 23.09 1.20 -10.22
N THR A 335 23.23 1.36 -8.90
CA THR A 335 23.66 0.27 -8.02
C THR A 335 22.58 -0.82 -7.93
N GLU A 336 21.31 -0.43 -7.76
CA GLU A 336 20.18 -1.37 -7.75
C GLU A 336 20.01 -2.08 -9.10
N ALA A 337 20.11 -1.35 -10.22
CA ALA A 337 20.07 -1.92 -11.57
C ALA A 337 21.20 -2.94 -11.80
N ARG A 338 22.41 -2.69 -11.26
CA ARG A 338 23.53 -3.65 -11.33
C ARG A 338 23.29 -4.89 -10.50
N TRP A 339 22.74 -4.76 -9.30
CA TRP A 339 22.37 -5.91 -8.48
C TRP A 339 21.35 -6.77 -9.21
N PHE A 340 20.32 -6.15 -9.77
CA PHE A 340 19.30 -6.83 -10.56
C PHE A 340 19.88 -7.55 -11.78
N ALA A 341 20.66 -6.85 -12.61
CA ALA A 341 21.21 -7.41 -13.85
C ALA A 341 22.17 -8.60 -13.62
N LYS A 342 22.83 -8.66 -12.46
CA LYS A 342 23.74 -9.75 -12.09
C LYS A 342 23.10 -10.84 -11.22
N GLY A 343 21.87 -10.63 -10.75
CA GLY A 343 21.24 -11.48 -9.73
C GLY A 343 21.98 -11.45 -8.38
N GLU A 344 22.68 -10.35 -8.06
CA GLU A 344 23.35 -10.17 -6.78
C GLU A 344 22.32 -9.79 -5.71
N VAL A 345 22.31 -10.50 -4.57
CA VAL A 345 21.47 -10.17 -3.41
C VAL A 345 22.34 -9.43 -2.38
N PRO A 346 22.13 -8.11 -2.16
CA PRO A 346 22.90 -7.35 -1.19
C PRO A 346 22.57 -7.75 0.25
N THR A 347 23.47 -7.45 1.18
CA THR A 347 23.12 -7.54 2.61
C THR A 347 22.06 -6.49 2.98
N ILE A 348 21.30 -6.72 4.06
CA ILE A 348 20.28 -5.76 4.49
C ILE A 348 20.86 -4.37 4.82
N GLU A 349 22.08 -4.32 5.32
CA GLU A 349 22.78 -3.08 5.63
C GLU A 349 23.20 -2.31 4.36
N GLU A 350 23.76 -3.03 3.38
CA GLU A 350 24.10 -2.44 2.08
C GLU A 350 22.85 -1.98 1.34
N TYR A 351 21.78 -2.79 1.36
CA TYR A 351 20.49 -2.46 0.77
C TYR A 351 19.88 -1.21 1.40
N ARG A 352 19.90 -1.07 2.73
CA ARG A 352 19.41 0.14 3.42
C ARG A 352 20.21 1.37 3.05
N ARG A 353 21.54 1.27 3.06
CA ARG A 353 22.44 2.39 2.73
C ARG A 353 22.20 2.93 1.31
N VAL A 354 21.99 2.05 0.33
CA VAL A 354 21.62 2.45 -1.04
C VAL A 354 20.16 2.94 -1.07
N GLY A 355 19.28 2.22 -0.36
CA GLY A 355 17.85 2.48 -0.21
C GLY A 355 17.48 3.89 0.19
N VAL A 356 18.25 4.51 1.09
CA VAL A 356 18.04 5.91 1.52
C VAL A 356 18.05 6.89 0.35
N TYR A 357 18.91 6.68 -0.65
CA TYR A 357 19.00 7.57 -1.80
C TYR A 357 18.11 7.11 -2.96
N SER A 358 17.97 5.81 -3.20
CA SER A 358 17.09 5.28 -4.25
C SER A 358 15.60 5.45 -3.91
N CYS A 359 15.23 5.64 -2.64
CA CYS A 359 13.85 6.02 -2.26
C CYS A 359 13.56 7.52 -2.43
N THR A 360 14.53 8.31 -2.90
CA THR A 360 14.36 9.67 -3.43
C THR A 360 14.06 10.77 -2.40
N TYR A 361 13.82 10.41 -1.14
CA TYR A 361 13.50 11.35 -0.05
C TYR A 361 14.48 12.53 0.12
N PRO A 362 15.81 12.36 -0.02
CA PRO A 362 16.72 13.51 0.03
C PRO A 362 16.41 14.55 -1.05
N LEU A 363 16.08 14.10 -2.28
CA LEU A 363 15.71 14.99 -3.38
C LEU A 363 14.33 15.62 -3.12
N LEU A 364 13.35 14.84 -2.65
CA LEU A 364 12.02 15.36 -2.32
C LEU A 364 12.05 16.41 -1.20
N ALA A 365 12.89 16.18 -0.18
CA ALA A 365 13.12 17.15 0.90
C ALA A 365 13.76 18.43 0.35
N PHE A 366 14.73 18.33 -0.56
CA PHE A 366 15.27 19.49 -1.28
C PHE A 366 14.18 20.23 -2.04
N SER A 367 13.35 19.53 -2.83
CA SER A 367 12.27 20.13 -3.61
C SER A 367 11.28 20.90 -2.74
N ALA A 368 10.95 20.34 -1.57
CA ALA A 368 10.12 20.98 -0.57
C ALA A 368 10.75 22.28 -0.05
N LEU A 369 12.00 22.21 0.45
CA LEU A 369 12.71 23.38 0.99
C LEU A 369 12.91 24.49 -0.06
N ALA A 370 13.14 24.10 -1.32
CA ALA A 370 13.28 25.05 -2.43
C ALA A 370 12.02 25.90 -2.60
N GLY A 371 10.81 25.34 -2.45
CA GLY A 371 9.57 26.10 -2.59
C GLY A 371 8.98 26.68 -1.29
N MET A 372 9.66 26.54 -0.16
CA MET A 372 9.22 27.08 1.14
C MET A 372 9.57 28.56 1.37
N GLY A 373 10.32 29.18 0.46
CA GLY A 373 10.66 30.60 0.53
C GLY A 373 11.52 30.95 1.75
N ASP A 374 11.13 32.03 2.43
CA ASP A 374 11.79 32.56 3.64
C ASP A 374 11.79 31.60 4.84
N LYS A 375 10.88 30.63 4.87
CA LYS A 375 10.81 29.62 5.93
C LYS A 375 11.96 28.59 5.88
N ALA A 376 12.64 28.47 4.74
CA ALA A 376 13.75 27.54 4.55
C ALA A 376 15.05 28.33 4.30
N PRO A 377 15.77 28.70 5.37
CA PRO A 377 17.03 29.40 5.26
C PRO A 377 18.16 28.44 4.84
N LYS A 378 19.36 28.98 4.57
CA LYS A 378 20.50 28.18 4.09
C LYS A 378 20.83 27.03 5.04
N GLU A 379 20.71 27.27 6.35
CA GLU A 379 20.96 26.30 7.41
C GLU A 379 20.07 25.06 7.29
N ALA A 380 18.85 25.18 6.76
CA ALA A 380 17.97 24.03 6.53
C ALA A 380 18.52 23.13 5.41
N PHE A 381 19.12 23.72 4.38
CA PHE A 381 19.77 22.98 3.31
C PHE A 381 21.09 22.36 3.76
N ASP A 382 21.90 23.09 4.54
CA ASP A 382 23.13 22.54 5.17
C ASP A 382 22.79 21.35 6.09
N TRP A 383 21.72 21.46 6.86
CA TRP A 383 21.19 20.37 7.71
C TRP A 383 20.76 19.17 6.88
N LEU A 384 20.10 19.37 5.73
CA LEU A 384 19.70 18.29 4.83
C LEU A 384 20.93 17.54 4.26
N LEU A 385 22.00 18.25 3.89
CA LEU A 385 23.24 17.64 3.39
C LEU A 385 24.00 16.83 4.45
N ALA A 386 23.76 17.09 5.72
CA ALA A 386 24.40 16.38 6.82
C ALA A 386 23.78 14.99 7.09
N ASP A 387 22.88 14.52 6.22
CA ASP A 387 22.15 13.25 6.33
C ASP A 387 21.54 13.07 7.73
N PRO A 388 20.60 13.95 8.11
CA PRO A 388 20.08 13.96 9.47
C PRO A 388 19.33 12.65 9.76
N LYS A 389 19.39 12.18 11.01
CA LYS A 389 18.80 10.89 11.42
C LYS A 389 17.33 10.72 11.00
N ILE A 390 16.56 11.81 10.99
CA ILE A 390 15.16 11.79 10.54
C ILE A 390 15.04 11.44 9.05
N LEU A 391 15.94 11.93 8.20
CA LEU A 391 15.93 11.63 6.76
C LEU A 391 16.23 10.15 6.53
N ILE A 392 17.23 9.61 7.23
CA ILE A 392 17.58 8.18 7.17
C ILE A 392 16.39 7.33 7.64
N ALA A 393 15.80 7.67 8.80
CA ALA A 393 14.67 6.93 9.35
C ALA A 393 13.43 6.98 8.44
N VAL A 394 13.14 8.12 7.81
CA VAL A 394 12.03 8.25 6.86
C VAL A 394 12.31 7.48 5.57
N GLY A 395 13.54 7.51 5.06
CA GLY A 395 13.95 6.70 3.90
C GLY A 395 13.81 5.20 4.17
N ASP A 396 14.27 4.73 5.34
CA ASP A 396 14.07 3.35 5.79
C ASP A 396 12.60 3.00 5.92
N HIS A 397 11.79 3.88 6.53
CA HIS A 397 10.35 3.66 6.67
C HIS A 397 9.66 3.57 5.31
N CYS A 398 9.97 4.48 4.37
CA CYS A 398 9.43 4.42 3.01
C CYS A 398 9.80 3.10 2.33
N ARG A 399 11.09 2.74 2.37
CA ARG A 399 11.56 1.53 1.69
C ARG A 399 10.91 0.28 2.26
N LEU A 400 10.78 0.20 3.58
CA LEU A 400 10.07 -0.89 4.26
C LEU A 400 8.57 -0.87 3.96
N ALA A 401 7.91 0.29 3.95
CA ALA A 401 6.48 0.41 3.64
C ALA A 401 6.14 0.04 2.18
N VAL A 402 7.03 0.36 1.23
CA VAL A 402 6.91 -0.08 -0.16
C VAL A 402 7.14 -1.59 -0.28
N ASN A 403 8.06 -2.13 0.53
CA ASN A 403 8.37 -3.56 0.57
C ASN A 403 7.55 -4.37 1.61
N GLU A 404 6.58 -3.74 2.30
CA GLU A 404 5.87 -4.29 3.46
C GLU A 404 5.15 -5.59 3.11
N TRP A 405 4.83 -5.78 1.82
CA TRP A 405 4.20 -6.99 1.32
C TRP A 405 5.10 -8.21 1.57
N ASN A 406 6.41 -8.10 1.30
CA ASN A 406 7.33 -9.24 1.44
C ASN A 406 7.63 -9.56 2.91
N VAL A 407 7.85 -8.54 3.75
CA VAL A 407 8.10 -8.74 5.20
C VAL A 407 6.83 -9.25 5.91
N GLY A 408 5.66 -8.72 5.53
CA GLY A 408 4.37 -9.16 6.06
C GLY A 408 4.00 -10.58 5.63
N ILE A 409 4.33 -10.98 4.39
CA ILE A 409 4.13 -12.35 3.91
C ILE A 409 4.94 -13.35 4.75
N GLU A 410 6.24 -13.11 4.98
CA GLU A 410 7.07 -14.05 5.74
C GLU A 410 6.60 -14.22 7.19
N ALA A 411 6.24 -13.13 7.88
CA ALA A 411 5.71 -13.21 9.24
C ALA A 411 4.38 -13.99 9.31
N LEU A 412 3.50 -13.83 8.32
CA LEU A 412 2.24 -14.56 8.25
C LEU A 412 2.44 -16.01 7.85
N LYS A 413 3.43 -16.32 7.01
CA LYS A 413 3.77 -17.70 6.62
C LYS A 413 4.13 -18.54 7.84
N GLU A 414 4.94 -18.03 8.77
CA GLU A 414 5.26 -18.75 10.00
C GLU A 414 4.03 -19.06 10.86
N ASN A 415 3.07 -18.12 10.95
CA ASN A 415 1.81 -18.37 11.65
C ASN A 415 0.98 -19.47 10.98
N VAL A 416 0.83 -19.43 9.66
CA VAL A 416 0.06 -20.45 8.91
C VAL A 416 0.76 -21.81 8.95
N LYS A 417 2.09 -21.84 8.86
CA LYS A 417 2.90 -23.04 9.06
C LYS A 417 2.64 -23.66 10.43
N ALA A 418 2.62 -22.83 11.48
CA ALA A 418 2.26 -23.30 12.83
C ALA A 418 0.82 -23.84 12.89
N MET A 419 -0.15 -23.24 12.19
CA MET A 419 -1.51 -23.77 12.10
C MET A 419 -1.55 -25.16 11.44
N LEU A 420 -0.87 -25.33 10.31
CA LEU A 420 -0.80 -26.59 9.55
C LEU A 420 -0.09 -27.71 10.33
N LEU A 421 0.96 -27.37 11.08
CA LEU A 421 1.76 -28.32 11.86
C LEU A 421 1.23 -28.53 13.29
N SER A 422 0.30 -27.68 13.76
CA SER A 422 -0.23 -27.80 15.11
C SER A 422 -0.91 -29.14 15.32
N ALA A 423 -0.75 -29.71 16.53
CA ALA A 423 -1.54 -30.87 16.97
C ALA A 423 -3.01 -30.51 17.31
N ALA A 424 -3.44 -29.28 17.01
CA ALA A 424 -4.71 -28.70 17.43
C ALA A 424 -5.96 -29.08 16.59
N PRO A 425 -5.89 -29.40 15.27
CA PRO A 425 -7.04 -29.99 14.61
C PRO A 425 -7.20 -31.41 15.16
N THR A 426 -8.20 -31.57 16.01
CA THR A 426 -8.47 -32.80 16.78
C THR A 426 -8.99 -33.93 15.90
N THR A 427 -9.37 -33.63 14.64
CA THR A 427 -9.90 -34.60 13.67
C THR A 427 -9.33 -34.43 12.25
N THR A 428 -9.30 -35.53 11.48
CA THR A 428 -8.93 -35.55 10.04
C THR A 428 -9.75 -34.55 9.21
N SER A 429 -11.02 -34.36 9.54
CA SER A 429 -11.91 -33.43 8.82
C SER A 429 -11.49 -31.97 8.98
N GLU A 430 -11.10 -31.55 10.19
CA GLU A 430 -10.62 -30.18 10.45
C GLU A 430 -9.31 -29.89 9.70
N LYS A 431 -8.40 -30.87 9.62
CA LYS A 431 -7.17 -30.76 8.83
C LYS A 431 -7.46 -30.55 7.35
N LEU A 432 -8.34 -31.37 6.77
CA LEU A 432 -8.72 -31.27 5.36
C LEU A 432 -9.40 -29.93 5.05
N LYS A 433 -10.24 -29.41 5.96
CA LYS A 433 -10.86 -28.08 5.80
C LYS A 433 -9.82 -26.97 5.79
N LEU A 434 -8.84 -27.00 6.69
CA LEU A 434 -7.77 -25.99 6.71
C LEU A 434 -6.94 -26.04 5.42
N ILE A 435 -6.57 -27.24 4.96
CA ILE A 435 -5.82 -27.42 3.70
C ILE A 435 -6.64 -26.91 2.52
N ASP A 436 -7.92 -27.28 2.41
CA ASP A 436 -8.82 -26.80 1.35
C ASP A 436 -8.94 -25.27 1.35
N VAL A 437 -9.05 -24.63 2.52
CA VAL A 437 -9.06 -23.16 2.63
C VAL A 437 -7.74 -22.55 2.15
N VAL A 438 -6.60 -23.10 2.57
CA VAL A 438 -5.24 -22.64 2.17
C VAL A 438 -5.04 -22.76 0.66
N GLU A 439 -5.46 -23.88 0.06
CA GLU A 439 -5.39 -24.09 -1.39
C GLU A 439 -6.33 -23.15 -2.16
N ARG A 440 -7.60 -23.03 -1.75
CA ARG A 440 -8.58 -22.16 -2.40
C ARG A 440 -8.25 -20.67 -2.28
N LEU A 441 -7.59 -20.25 -1.21
CA LEU A 441 -7.07 -18.89 -1.06
C LEU A 441 -5.86 -18.60 -1.97
N GLY A 442 -5.31 -19.62 -2.64
CA GLY A 442 -4.17 -19.47 -3.54
C GLY A 442 -2.85 -19.25 -2.82
N ILE A 443 -2.74 -19.69 -1.57
CA ILE A 443 -1.53 -19.58 -0.74
C ILE A 443 -0.86 -20.94 -0.48
N GLY A 444 -1.44 -22.04 -0.96
CA GLY A 444 -0.89 -23.39 -0.81
C GLY A 444 0.53 -23.58 -1.35
N TYR A 445 0.92 -22.86 -2.40
CA TYR A 445 2.29 -22.93 -2.97
C TYR A 445 3.38 -22.49 -1.98
N HIS A 446 3.04 -21.78 -0.90
CA HIS A 446 3.98 -21.44 0.17
C HIS A 446 4.25 -22.60 1.13
N PHE A 447 3.42 -23.65 1.11
CA PHE A 447 3.36 -24.71 2.12
C PHE A 447 3.26 -26.11 1.49
N GLU A 448 3.82 -26.31 0.29
CA GLU A 448 3.70 -27.58 -0.46
C GLU A 448 4.17 -28.78 0.36
N GLU A 449 5.30 -28.64 1.07
CA GLU A 449 5.87 -29.70 1.91
C GLU A 449 4.96 -30.02 3.11
N GLU A 450 4.47 -29.00 3.83
CA GLU A 450 3.60 -29.18 4.99
C GLU A 450 2.24 -29.79 4.60
N ILE A 451 1.66 -29.34 3.48
CA ILE A 451 0.39 -29.88 2.95
C ILE A 451 0.58 -31.35 2.56
N GLU A 452 1.66 -31.67 1.83
CA GLU A 452 1.93 -33.05 1.40
C GLU A 452 2.16 -33.98 2.61
N GLU A 453 2.89 -33.52 3.63
CA GLU A 453 3.08 -34.28 4.87
C GLU A 453 1.74 -34.60 5.55
N GLN A 454 0.85 -33.61 5.70
CA GLN A 454 -0.46 -33.84 6.32
C GLN A 454 -1.34 -34.77 5.48
N LEU A 455 -1.37 -34.62 4.15
CA LEU A 455 -2.17 -35.48 3.27
C LEU A 455 -1.68 -36.94 3.29
N ARG A 456 -0.36 -37.17 3.35
CA ARG A 456 0.22 -38.52 3.49
C ARG A 456 -0.23 -39.21 4.78
N GLN A 457 -0.27 -38.48 5.91
CA GLN A 457 -0.75 -39.02 7.18
C GLN A 457 -2.22 -39.45 7.10
N ILE A 458 -3.04 -38.70 6.35
CA ILE A 458 -4.49 -38.95 6.19
C ILE A 458 -4.75 -40.14 5.25
N TYR A 459 -3.97 -40.28 4.18
CA TYR A 459 -4.16 -41.32 3.16
C TYR A 459 -4.12 -42.75 3.72
N HIS A 460 -3.38 -42.99 4.81
CA HIS A 460 -3.22 -44.32 5.40
C HIS A 460 -4.40 -44.83 6.26
N HIS A 461 -5.56 -44.16 6.27
CA HIS A 461 -6.69 -44.45 7.18
C HIS A 461 -8.06 -44.73 6.52
N ASN A 462 -8.14 -45.05 5.23
CA ASN A 462 -9.43 -45.31 4.58
C ASN A 462 -9.76 -46.81 4.45
N GLU A 463 -10.92 -47.24 4.94
CA GLU A 463 -11.51 -48.55 4.66
C GLU A 463 -12.38 -48.49 3.39
N GLU A 464 -12.31 -49.52 2.55
CA GLU A 464 -13.14 -49.68 1.36
C GLU A 464 -14.52 -50.22 1.74
N GLU A 465 -15.58 -49.42 1.55
CA GLU A 465 -16.97 -49.88 1.64
C GLU A 465 -17.69 -49.68 0.30
N GLU A 466 -18.42 -50.71 -0.16
CA GLU A 466 -19.34 -50.59 -1.29
C GLU A 466 -20.66 -49.94 -0.84
N GLY A 467 -21.16 -48.95 -1.57
CA GLY A 467 -22.42 -48.28 -1.23
C GLY A 467 -22.97 -47.36 -2.32
N THR A 468 -24.23 -46.94 -2.16
CA THR A 468 -24.91 -45.93 -2.98
C THR A 468 -25.08 -44.62 -2.20
N PHE A 469 -25.18 -43.48 -2.89
CA PHE A 469 -25.40 -42.17 -2.26
C PHE A 469 -26.66 -42.18 -1.36
N LYS A 470 -26.47 -41.89 -0.06
CA LYS A 470 -27.57 -41.85 0.93
C LYS A 470 -28.42 -40.59 0.71
N GLU A 471 -29.74 -40.74 0.61
CA GLU A 471 -30.65 -39.59 0.40
C GLU A 471 -30.60 -38.53 1.52
N GLU A 472 -30.25 -38.96 2.73
CA GLU A 472 -30.11 -38.12 3.93
C GLU A 472 -28.97 -37.10 3.81
N LEU A 473 -28.01 -37.30 2.88
CA LEU A 473 -26.94 -36.33 2.59
C LEU A 473 -27.45 -35.05 1.89
N GLY A 474 -28.70 -35.06 1.40
CA GLY A 474 -29.26 -33.95 0.61
C GLY A 474 -29.43 -32.62 1.36
N SER A 475 -29.32 -32.59 2.69
CA SER A 475 -29.39 -31.36 3.50
C SER A 475 -28.03 -30.68 3.71
N ASP A 476 -26.92 -31.38 3.44
CA ASP A 476 -25.57 -30.82 3.58
C ASP A 476 -25.12 -30.15 2.28
N VAL A 477 -25.45 -28.86 2.14
CA VAL A 477 -25.16 -28.08 0.93
C VAL A 477 -23.65 -27.93 0.68
N GLU A 478 -22.84 -27.83 1.74
CA GLU A 478 -21.38 -27.73 1.61
C GLU A 478 -20.77 -29.06 1.20
N GLY A 479 -21.18 -30.16 1.82
CA GLY A 479 -20.80 -31.52 1.41
C GLY A 479 -21.21 -31.82 -0.03
N MET A 480 -22.37 -31.34 -0.50
CA MET A 480 -22.79 -31.49 -1.90
C MET A 480 -21.93 -30.69 -2.87
N MET A 481 -21.52 -29.46 -2.53
CA MET A 481 -20.56 -28.72 -3.36
C MET A 481 -19.21 -29.43 -3.43
N GLY A 482 -18.71 -29.93 -2.28
CA GLY A 482 -17.48 -30.70 -2.22
C GLY A 482 -17.55 -31.99 -3.06
N LEU A 483 -18.65 -32.73 -2.97
CA LEU A 483 -18.90 -33.93 -3.78
C LEU A 483 -18.94 -33.59 -5.28
N TYR A 484 -19.61 -32.50 -5.65
CA TYR A 484 -19.68 -32.06 -7.05
C TYR A 484 -18.30 -31.70 -7.61
N GLU A 485 -17.48 -30.96 -6.85
CA GLU A 485 -16.13 -30.59 -7.26
C GLU A 485 -15.19 -31.80 -7.30
N ALA A 486 -15.27 -32.70 -6.31
CA ALA A 486 -14.47 -33.93 -6.29
C ALA A 486 -14.84 -34.87 -7.44
N ALA A 487 -16.13 -35.00 -7.76
CA ALA A 487 -16.58 -35.84 -8.87
C ALA A 487 -16.11 -35.33 -10.24
N HIS A 488 -15.78 -34.05 -10.36
CA HIS A 488 -15.17 -33.48 -11.56
C HIS A 488 -13.68 -33.85 -11.75
N LEU A 489 -13.07 -34.54 -10.78
CA LEU A 489 -11.73 -35.16 -10.91
C LEU A 489 -11.78 -36.56 -11.53
N HIS A 490 -12.96 -37.03 -11.94
CA HIS A 490 -13.13 -38.39 -12.44
C HIS A 490 -12.21 -38.73 -13.62
N MET A 491 -11.73 -39.96 -13.62
CA MET A 491 -11.02 -40.59 -14.72
C MET A 491 -11.96 -41.48 -15.53
N HIS A 492 -11.53 -41.85 -16.73
CA HIS A 492 -12.32 -42.70 -17.63
C HIS A 492 -12.61 -44.07 -16.97
N GLY A 493 -13.88 -44.36 -16.73
CA GLY A 493 -14.34 -45.63 -16.13
C GLY A 493 -14.95 -45.50 -14.73
N GLU A 494 -14.88 -44.32 -14.10
CA GLU A 494 -15.39 -44.07 -12.75
C GLU A 494 -16.87 -43.64 -12.75
N THR A 495 -17.76 -44.57 -13.13
CA THR A 495 -19.20 -44.30 -13.29
C THR A 495 -19.91 -43.80 -12.02
N ILE A 496 -19.34 -44.08 -10.84
CA ILE A 496 -19.83 -43.58 -9.55
C ILE A 496 -19.74 -42.05 -9.45
N LEU A 497 -18.72 -41.44 -10.08
CA LEU A 497 -18.52 -40.00 -10.07
C LEU A 497 -19.44 -39.30 -11.07
N ASP A 498 -19.77 -39.94 -12.20
CA ASP A 498 -20.84 -39.44 -13.09
C ASP A 498 -22.19 -39.37 -12.34
N GLN A 499 -22.51 -40.41 -11.58
CA GLN A 499 -23.70 -40.44 -10.72
C GLN A 499 -23.63 -39.37 -9.62
N ALA A 500 -22.44 -39.11 -9.06
CA ALA A 500 -22.22 -38.08 -8.07
C ALA A 500 -22.49 -36.67 -8.63
N ILE A 501 -22.04 -36.39 -9.86
CA ILE A 501 -22.30 -35.12 -10.55
C ILE A 501 -23.82 -34.92 -10.72
N GLU A 502 -24.53 -35.92 -11.23
CA GLU A 502 -25.99 -35.84 -11.42
C GLU A 502 -26.72 -35.65 -10.09
N PHE A 503 -26.36 -36.43 -9.08
CA PHE A 503 -26.92 -36.38 -7.74
C PHE A 503 -26.72 -34.99 -7.10
N ALA A 504 -25.48 -34.50 -7.07
CA ALA A 504 -25.15 -33.22 -6.46
C ALA A 504 -25.79 -32.05 -7.23
N THR A 505 -25.78 -32.07 -8.58
CA THR A 505 -26.42 -31.03 -9.40
C THR A 505 -27.91 -30.91 -9.11
N THR A 506 -28.60 -32.04 -9.05
CA THR A 506 -30.04 -32.10 -8.79
C THR A 506 -30.36 -31.51 -7.41
N ARG A 507 -29.58 -31.87 -6.39
CA ARG A 507 -29.78 -31.39 -5.01
C ARG A 507 -29.44 -29.90 -4.87
N LEU A 508 -28.28 -29.46 -5.34
CA LEU A 508 -27.86 -28.06 -5.29
C LEU A 508 -28.85 -27.14 -6.01
N THR A 509 -29.38 -27.55 -7.17
CA THR A 509 -30.39 -26.78 -7.91
C THR A 509 -31.72 -26.73 -7.16
N LYS A 510 -32.14 -27.84 -6.53
CA LYS A 510 -33.40 -27.93 -5.77
C LYS A 510 -33.43 -26.99 -4.57
N TYR A 511 -32.32 -26.88 -3.83
CA TYR A 511 -32.26 -26.06 -2.62
C TYR A 511 -31.85 -24.60 -2.88
N TYR A 512 -31.40 -24.27 -4.09
CA TYR A 512 -30.82 -22.98 -4.47
C TYR A 512 -31.65 -21.76 -3.99
N GLU A 513 -32.96 -21.77 -4.23
CA GLU A 513 -33.86 -20.66 -3.86
C GLU A 513 -34.07 -20.48 -2.35
N GLN A 514 -33.74 -21.51 -1.56
CA GLN A 514 -33.91 -21.54 -0.10
C GLN A 514 -32.62 -21.16 0.64
N LEU A 515 -31.51 -21.00 -0.07
CA LEU A 515 -30.21 -20.68 0.52
C LEU A 515 -30.11 -19.20 0.87
N GLN A 516 -29.36 -18.89 1.94
CA GLN A 516 -28.91 -17.53 2.20
C GLN A 516 -28.10 -16.99 1.00
N LYS A 517 -28.19 -15.68 0.78
CA LYS A 517 -27.60 -15.00 -0.40
C LYS A 517 -26.14 -15.38 -0.67
N GLN A 518 -25.32 -15.51 0.38
CA GLN A 518 -23.90 -15.86 0.27
C GLN A 518 -23.68 -17.31 -0.18
N LEU A 519 -24.40 -18.25 0.44
CA LEU A 519 -24.32 -19.67 0.09
C LEU A 519 -24.90 -19.93 -1.30
N ALA A 520 -26.00 -19.25 -1.68
CA ALA A 520 -26.54 -19.28 -3.03
C ALA A 520 -25.51 -18.81 -4.08
N ARG A 521 -24.76 -17.74 -3.78
CA ARG A 521 -23.71 -17.22 -4.66
C ARG A 521 -22.58 -18.25 -4.87
N ARG A 522 -22.17 -18.98 -3.82
CA ARG A 522 -21.19 -20.08 -3.93
C ARG A 522 -21.73 -21.21 -4.80
N VAL A 523 -22.96 -21.66 -4.55
CA VAL A 523 -23.60 -22.75 -5.31
C VAL A 523 -23.73 -22.38 -6.80
N ALA A 524 -24.17 -21.15 -7.11
CA ALA A 524 -24.24 -20.67 -8.50
C ALA A 524 -22.88 -20.70 -9.20
N HIS A 525 -21.82 -20.30 -8.50
CA HIS A 525 -20.47 -20.27 -9.03
C HIS A 525 -19.94 -21.68 -9.31
N VAL A 526 -20.05 -22.59 -8.32
CA VAL A 526 -19.63 -24.00 -8.44
C VAL A 526 -20.36 -24.71 -9.59
N LEU A 527 -21.69 -24.56 -9.70
CA LEU A 527 -22.47 -25.18 -10.78
C LEU A 527 -22.12 -24.60 -12.17
N LYS A 528 -21.82 -23.30 -12.24
CA LYS A 528 -21.42 -22.65 -13.49
C LYS A 528 -20.03 -23.09 -13.95
N ARG A 529 -19.08 -23.21 -13.01
CA ARG A 529 -17.69 -23.54 -13.31
C ARG A 529 -17.08 -24.34 -12.14
N PRO A 530 -17.00 -25.68 -12.27
CA PRO A 530 -16.31 -26.51 -11.28
C PRO A 530 -14.84 -26.07 -11.15
N LEU A 531 -14.28 -26.14 -9.94
CA LEU A 531 -12.94 -25.66 -9.60
C LEU A 531 -11.87 -26.06 -10.64
N ARG A 532 -11.83 -27.33 -11.05
CA ARG A 532 -10.85 -27.89 -11.99
C ARG A 532 -11.09 -27.55 -13.47
N LYS A 533 -12.25 -26.98 -13.82
CA LYS A 533 -12.56 -26.45 -15.16
C LYS A 533 -12.38 -24.92 -15.23
N GLY A 534 -12.05 -24.28 -14.10
CA GLY A 534 -11.75 -22.85 -13.97
C GLY A 534 -10.27 -22.54 -14.19
N VAL A 535 -9.96 -21.26 -14.39
CA VAL A 535 -8.58 -20.76 -14.30
C VAL A 535 -8.30 -20.52 -12.82
N GLU A 536 -7.31 -21.20 -12.25
CA GLU A 536 -7.09 -21.23 -10.78
C GLU A 536 -7.01 -19.82 -10.17
N ARG A 537 -6.33 -18.88 -10.81
CA ARG A 537 -6.27 -17.47 -10.35
C ARG A 537 -7.62 -16.78 -10.28
N HIS A 538 -8.53 -17.10 -11.20
CA HIS A 538 -9.88 -16.56 -11.19
C HIS A 538 -10.70 -17.16 -10.03
N GLU A 539 -10.54 -18.46 -9.79
CA GLU A 539 -11.22 -19.17 -8.69
C GLU A 539 -10.72 -18.67 -7.33
N GLN A 540 -9.41 -18.42 -7.18
CA GLN A 540 -8.82 -17.83 -5.98
C GLN A 540 -9.39 -16.44 -5.66
N LEU A 541 -9.48 -15.56 -6.67
CA LEU A 541 -10.02 -14.21 -6.47
C LEU A 541 -11.48 -14.26 -6.03
N PHE A 542 -12.27 -15.15 -6.63
CA PHE A 542 -13.65 -15.38 -6.19
C PHE A 542 -13.68 -15.86 -4.74
N PHE A 543 -12.86 -16.86 -4.39
CA PHE A 543 -12.85 -17.43 -3.05
C PHE A 543 -12.40 -16.43 -1.98
N ILE A 544 -11.35 -15.63 -2.22
CA ILE A 544 -10.94 -14.53 -1.32
C ILE A 544 -12.13 -13.60 -1.04
N SER A 545 -12.90 -13.24 -2.07
CA SER A 545 -14.07 -12.36 -1.92
C SER A 545 -15.20 -12.99 -1.09
N VAL A 546 -15.35 -14.31 -1.15
CA VAL A 546 -16.34 -15.05 -0.37
C VAL A 546 -15.87 -15.22 1.06
N TYR A 547 -14.60 -15.60 1.25
CA TYR A 547 -13.98 -15.82 2.55
C TYR A 547 -14.00 -14.55 3.42
N GLU A 548 -13.73 -13.38 2.83
CA GLU A 548 -13.86 -12.08 3.51
C GLU A 548 -15.29 -11.77 3.99
N GLN A 549 -16.30 -12.32 3.33
CA GLN A 549 -17.72 -12.06 3.63
C GLN A 549 -18.31 -13.06 4.62
N MET A 550 -17.54 -14.06 5.10
CA MET A 550 -17.98 -15.01 6.11
C MET A 550 -17.92 -14.38 7.51
N GLU A 551 -18.99 -13.73 7.96
CA GLU A 551 -19.04 -13.10 9.29
C GLU A 551 -18.78 -14.12 10.42
N GLY A 552 -17.70 -13.95 11.17
CA GLY A 552 -17.38 -14.73 12.39
C GLY A 552 -16.68 -16.07 12.18
N ASP A 553 -16.48 -16.53 10.94
CA ASP A 553 -16.00 -17.90 10.65
C ASP A 553 -14.74 -17.96 9.75
N HIS A 554 -14.17 -16.81 9.37
CA HIS A 554 -12.93 -16.76 8.61
C HIS A 554 -11.73 -16.40 9.49
N ASP A 555 -10.61 -17.09 9.25
CA ASP A 555 -9.33 -16.77 9.88
C ASP A 555 -8.70 -15.51 9.25
N ALA A 556 -8.45 -14.50 10.07
CA ALA A 556 -7.91 -13.21 9.64
C ALA A 556 -6.45 -13.28 9.16
N ILE A 557 -5.65 -14.24 9.67
CA ILE A 557 -4.26 -14.46 9.26
C ILE A 557 -4.25 -15.01 7.83
N LEU A 558 -5.07 -16.04 7.56
CA LEU A 558 -5.22 -16.63 6.23
C LEU A 558 -5.71 -15.60 5.20
N LEU A 559 -6.74 -14.81 5.53
CA LEU A 559 -7.27 -13.79 4.62
C LEU A 559 -6.22 -12.70 4.33
N LYS A 560 -5.48 -12.25 5.35
CA LYS A 560 -4.44 -11.24 5.18
C LYS A 560 -3.29 -11.76 4.33
N LEU A 561 -2.83 -12.98 4.56
CA LEU A 561 -1.77 -13.61 3.75
C LEU A 561 -2.23 -13.77 2.30
N ALA A 562 -3.47 -14.22 2.07
CA ALA A 562 -4.02 -14.36 0.72
C ALA A 562 -4.03 -13.03 -0.05
N LYS A 563 -4.48 -11.94 0.58
CA LYS A 563 -4.49 -10.60 -0.05
C LYS A 563 -3.07 -10.09 -0.35
N LEU A 564 -2.14 -10.26 0.57
CA LEU A 564 -0.74 -9.84 0.37
C LEU A 564 -0.05 -10.68 -0.71
N SER A 565 -0.21 -12.00 -0.67
CA SER A 565 0.31 -12.93 -1.68
C SER A 565 -0.26 -12.63 -3.07
N TRP A 566 -1.57 -12.33 -3.15
CA TRP A 566 -2.21 -11.90 -4.39
C TRP A 566 -1.56 -10.64 -4.97
N ASN A 567 -1.36 -9.61 -4.16
CA ASN A 567 -0.75 -8.35 -4.59
C ASN A 567 0.71 -8.52 -5.00
N SER A 568 1.48 -9.32 -4.25
CA SER A 568 2.88 -9.63 -4.57
C SER A 568 3.00 -10.36 -5.92
N LEU A 569 2.15 -11.35 -6.18
CA LEU A 569 2.08 -12.04 -7.48
C LEU A 569 1.71 -11.10 -8.62
N GLN A 570 0.71 -10.23 -8.43
CA GLN A 570 0.34 -9.23 -9.43
C GLN A 570 1.52 -8.31 -9.78
N HIS A 571 2.29 -7.88 -8.78
CA HIS A 571 3.49 -7.10 -9.02
C HIS A 571 4.53 -7.88 -9.81
N SER A 572 4.80 -9.14 -9.45
CA SER A 572 5.72 -10.00 -10.20
C SER A 572 5.30 -10.18 -11.66
N TYR A 573 4.01 -10.40 -11.93
CA TYR A 573 3.51 -10.51 -13.31
C TYR A 573 3.68 -9.22 -14.10
N GLN A 574 3.49 -8.06 -13.45
CA GLN A 574 3.75 -6.78 -14.11
C GLN A 574 5.22 -6.63 -14.50
N GLN A 575 6.17 -7.08 -13.66
CA GLN A 575 7.60 -7.04 -13.99
C GLN A 575 7.97 -7.99 -15.15
N GLU A 576 7.40 -9.19 -15.16
CA GLU A 576 7.57 -10.14 -16.27
C GLU A 576 7.00 -9.57 -17.58
N LEU A 577 5.77 -9.06 -17.54
CA LEU A 577 5.10 -8.48 -18.69
C LEU A 577 5.86 -7.27 -19.25
N ARG A 578 6.45 -6.43 -18.39
CA ARG A 578 7.36 -5.36 -18.81
C ARG A 578 8.54 -5.91 -19.61
N SER A 579 9.23 -6.91 -19.06
CA SER A 579 10.40 -7.54 -19.70
C SER A 579 10.04 -8.20 -21.04
N ILE A 580 8.87 -8.80 -21.14
CA ILE A 580 8.35 -9.43 -22.36
C ILE A 580 7.93 -8.38 -23.39
N THR A 581 7.31 -7.28 -22.95
CA THR A 581 6.92 -6.17 -23.82
C THR A 581 8.13 -5.51 -24.45
N GLN A 582 9.19 -5.28 -23.67
CA GLN A 582 10.44 -4.73 -24.22
C GLN A 582 11.02 -5.67 -25.28
N TRP A 583 11.12 -6.97 -25.00
CA TRP A 583 11.58 -7.96 -25.99
C TRP A 583 10.76 -7.93 -27.29
N TRP A 584 9.43 -7.81 -27.19
CA TRP A 584 8.55 -7.78 -28.35
C TRP A 584 8.75 -6.51 -29.19
N ILE A 585 8.91 -5.36 -28.52
CA ILE A 585 9.23 -4.07 -29.16
C ILE A 585 10.58 -4.15 -29.89
N ASP A 586 11.61 -4.72 -29.26
CA ASP A 586 12.96 -4.81 -29.84
C ASP A 586 13.00 -5.63 -31.14
N LEU A 587 12.14 -6.63 -31.27
CA LEU A 587 12.01 -7.41 -32.52
C LEU A 587 11.41 -6.57 -33.66
N ASP A 588 10.59 -5.58 -33.33
CA ASP A 588 9.97 -4.64 -34.26
C ASP A 588 9.14 -5.35 -35.35
N PHE A 589 8.50 -6.47 -34.98
CA PHE A 589 7.65 -7.22 -35.91
C PHE A 589 6.36 -6.48 -36.26
N ALA A 590 5.87 -5.61 -35.39
CA ALA A 590 4.68 -4.80 -35.69
C ALA A 590 4.88 -3.92 -36.94
N THR A 591 6.10 -3.41 -37.19
CA THR A 591 6.40 -2.64 -38.40
C THR A 591 6.85 -3.52 -39.56
N LYS A 592 7.63 -4.58 -39.29
CA LYS A 592 8.20 -5.47 -40.32
C LYS A 592 7.19 -6.47 -40.89
N LEU A 593 6.20 -6.87 -40.10
CA LEU A 593 5.20 -7.89 -40.42
C LEU A 593 3.81 -7.34 -40.10
N SER A 594 3.37 -6.34 -40.87
CA SER A 594 2.09 -5.64 -40.65
C SER A 594 0.84 -6.52 -40.75
N PHE A 595 0.98 -7.75 -41.28
CA PHE A 595 -0.08 -8.75 -41.31
C PHE A 595 -0.25 -9.51 -39.99
N ALA A 596 0.76 -9.53 -39.12
CA ALA A 596 0.74 -10.28 -37.86
C ALA A 596 -0.07 -9.53 -36.79
N ARG A 597 -0.92 -10.27 -36.07
CA ARG A 597 -1.73 -9.75 -34.98
C ARG A 597 -0.89 -9.61 -33.72
N ASP A 598 -0.91 -8.43 -33.11
CA ASP A 598 -0.32 -8.26 -31.77
C ASP A 598 -1.25 -8.85 -30.71
N ARG A 599 -0.79 -9.93 -30.09
CA ARG A 599 -1.50 -10.67 -29.04
C ARG A 599 -0.63 -10.84 -27.78
N LEU A 600 0.42 -10.05 -27.62
CA LEU A 600 1.41 -10.25 -26.55
C LEU A 600 0.78 -10.37 -25.17
N ILE A 601 -0.12 -9.43 -24.87
CA ILE A 601 -0.83 -9.37 -23.60
C ILE A 601 -1.74 -10.58 -23.44
N GLU A 602 -2.52 -10.92 -24.48
CA GLU A 602 -3.38 -12.10 -24.48
C GLU A 602 -2.56 -13.36 -24.17
N VAL A 603 -1.52 -13.64 -24.96
CA VAL A 603 -0.66 -14.81 -24.80
C VAL A 603 -0.01 -14.87 -23.42
N TYR A 604 0.45 -13.74 -22.89
CA TYR A 604 0.99 -13.70 -21.53
C TYR A 604 -0.08 -14.06 -20.48
N PHE A 605 -1.31 -13.56 -20.61
CA PHE A 605 -2.42 -13.95 -19.74
C PHE A 605 -2.74 -15.44 -19.83
N TRP A 606 -2.65 -16.05 -21.01
CA TRP A 606 -2.77 -17.51 -21.17
C TRP A 606 -1.66 -18.26 -20.43
N ALA A 607 -0.41 -17.79 -20.53
CA ALA A 607 0.72 -18.37 -19.80
C ALA A 607 0.54 -18.26 -18.28
N VAL A 608 0.08 -17.11 -17.76
CA VAL A 608 -0.28 -16.94 -16.34
C VAL A 608 -1.42 -17.89 -15.95
N GLY A 609 -2.43 -18.07 -16.80
CA GLY A 609 -3.52 -19.00 -16.55
C GLY A 609 -3.08 -20.46 -16.45
N ALA A 610 -2.07 -20.86 -17.23
CA ALA A 610 -1.53 -22.22 -17.24
C ALA A 610 -0.55 -22.48 -16.08
N MET A 611 0.24 -21.48 -15.69
CA MET A 611 1.28 -21.60 -14.67
C MET A 611 1.43 -20.28 -13.93
N TRP A 612 0.69 -20.09 -12.85
CA TRP A 612 0.63 -18.81 -12.15
C TRP A 612 1.67 -18.67 -11.03
N GLU A 613 2.11 -19.77 -10.41
CA GLU A 613 3.01 -19.69 -9.25
C GLU A 613 4.35 -18.99 -9.56
N PRO A 614 5.00 -18.33 -8.57
CA PRO A 614 6.22 -17.56 -8.81
C PRO A 614 7.35 -18.37 -9.45
N LYS A 615 7.50 -19.64 -9.05
CA LYS A 615 8.56 -20.55 -9.51
C LYS A 615 8.57 -20.78 -11.03
N PHE A 616 7.43 -20.55 -11.70
CA PHE A 616 7.29 -20.68 -13.15
C PHE A 616 7.52 -19.39 -13.94
N SER A 617 8.06 -18.33 -13.32
CA SER A 617 8.32 -17.04 -13.97
C SER A 617 9.07 -17.17 -15.30
N MET A 618 10.20 -17.89 -15.32
CA MET A 618 10.97 -18.12 -16.55
C MET A 618 10.21 -18.98 -17.57
N ALA A 619 9.44 -19.97 -17.10
CA ALA A 619 8.64 -20.80 -17.99
C ALA A 619 7.52 -19.98 -18.67
N ARG A 620 6.82 -19.10 -17.93
CA ARG A 620 5.87 -18.12 -18.50
C ARG A 620 6.52 -17.22 -19.52
N TYR A 621 7.72 -16.71 -19.21
CA TYR A 621 8.48 -15.86 -20.11
C TYR A 621 8.78 -16.57 -21.43
N ILE A 622 9.36 -17.77 -21.37
CA ILE A 622 9.70 -18.57 -22.55
C ILE A 622 8.45 -18.97 -23.33
N LEU A 623 7.40 -19.45 -22.65
CA LEU A 623 6.16 -19.89 -23.27
C LEU A 623 5.48 -18.74 -24.03
N THR A 624 5.45 -17.54 -23.42
CA THR A 624 4.90 -16.35 -24.07
C THR A 624 5.67 -16.01 -25.35
N LYS A 625 7.01 -16.02 -25.30
CA LYS A 625 7.83 -15.75 -26.48
C LYS A 625 7.60 -16.74 -27.61
N LEU A 626 7.63 -18.03 -27.29
CA LEU A 626 7.44 -19.09 -28.28
C LEU A 626 6.04 -19.02 -28.89
N THR A 627 5.01 -18.81 -28.07
CA THR A 627 3.62 -18.73 -28.54
C THR A 627 3.40 -17.50 -29.44
N MET A 628 4.04 -16.36 -29.13
CA MET A 628 4.02 -15.18 -30.02
C MET A 628 4.67 -15.45 -31.38
N LEU A 629 5.79 -16.17 -31.41
CA LEU A 629 6.41 -16.56 -32.68
C LEU A 629 5.54 -17.55 -33.47
N VAL A 630 4.91 -18.50 -32.78
CA VAL A 630 3.94 -19.43 -33.39
C VAL A 630 2.74 -18.66 -33.94
N SER A 631 2.21 -17.67 -33.24
CA SER A 631 1.07 -16.89 -33.74
C SER A 631 1.39 -16.08 -35.00
N ILE A 632 2.64 -15.58 -35.14
CA ILE A 632 3.07 -14.96 -36.40
C ILE A 632 3.10 -15.98 -37.53
N ASN A 633 3.60 -17.19 -37.25
CA ASN A 633 3.61 -18.27 -38.22
C ASN A 633 2.19 -18.64 -38.63
N ASP A 634 1.25 -18.80 -37.68
CA ASP A 634 -0.15 -19.08 -37.97
C ASP A 634 -0.77 -17.97 -38.84
N ASP A 635 -0.55 -16.70 -38.51
CA ASP A 635 -1.03 -15.56 -39.33
C ASP A 635 -0.47 -15.57 -40.75
N MET A 636 0.79 -16.00 -40.89
CA MET A 636 1.43 -16.13 -42.20
C MET A 636 0.76 -17.23 -43.04
N TYR A 637 0.45 -18.40 -42.45
CA TYR A 637 -0.17 -19.50 -43.19
C TYR A 637 -1.67 -19.29 -43.45
N ASP A 638 -2.38 -18.69 -42.50
CA ASP A 638 -3.84 -18.55 -42.56
C ASP A 638 -4.30 -17.34 -43.38
N VAL A 639 -3.53 -16.24 -43.35
CA VAL A 639 -4.02 -14.93 -43.82
C VAL A 639 -3.17 -14.32 -44.92
N TYR A 640 -1.85 -14.51 -44.89
CA TYR A 640 -0.94 -13.71 -45.72
C TYR A 640 -0.28 -14.48 -46.88
N GLY A 641 0.32 -15.63 -46.61
CA GLY A 641 1.19 -16.33 -47.55
C GLY A 641 0.42 -17.02 -48.68
N THR A 642 0.97 -16.96 -49.90
CA THR A 642 0.50 -17.79 -51.00
C THR A 642 1.02 -19.22 -50.85
N ILE A 643 0.34 -20.20 -51.47
CA ILE A 643 0.73 -21.62 -51.37
C ILE A 643 2.20 -21.82 -51.78
N ASP A 644 2.64 -21.21 -52.89
CA ASP A 644 4.01 -21.33 -53.38
C ASP A 644 5.05 -20.76 -52.40
N GLU A 645 4.74 -19.63 -51.73
CA GLU A 645 5.60 -19.02 -50.71
C GLU A 645 5.66 -19.87 -49.44
N LEU A 646 4.52 -20.42 -49.01
CA LEU A 646 4.42 -21.26 -47.82
C LEU A 646 5.14 -22.60 -48.01
N GLU A 647 5.08 -23.20 -49.20
CA GLU A 647 5.84 -24.41 -49.54
C GLU A 647 7.36 -24.15 -49.47
N LEU A 648 7.82 -23.02 -50.02
CA LEU A 648 9.23 -22.62 -49.97
C LEU A 648 9.70 -22.33 -48.53
N PHE A 649 8.87 -21.63 -47.75
CA PHE A 649 9.15 -21.36 -46.34
C PHE A 649 9.22 -22.65 -45.52
N THR A 650 8.23 -23.56 -45.68
CA THR A 650 8.21 -24.88 -45.04
C THR A 650 9.47 -25.68 -45.36
N ALA A 651 9.86 -25.76 -46.64
CA ALA A 651 11.04 -26.49 -47.07
C ALA A 651 12.35 -25.87 -46.54
N THR A 652 12.36 -24.57 -46.24
CA THR A 652 13.49 -23.87 -45.63
C THR A 652 13.59 -24.19 -44.14
N VAL A 653 12.47 -24.12 -43.41
CA VAL A 653 12.40 -24.49 -41.99
C VAL A 653 12.79 -25.96 -41.79
N GLN A 654 12.29 -26.87 -42.64
CA GLN A 654 12.64 -28.29 -42.60
C GLN A 654 14.14 -28.52 -42.78
N ARG A 655 14.78 -27.82 -43.72
CA ARG A 655 16.24 -27.88 -43.94
C ARG A 655 17.05 -27.32 -42.77
N TYR A 656 16.49 -26.38 -42.01
CA TYR A 656 17.13 -25.84 -40.82
C TYR A 656 17.00 -26.78 -39.61
N CYS A 657 15.89 -27.52 -39.52
CA CYS A 657 15.62 -28.45 -38.41
C CYS A 657 16.25 -29.85 -38.60
N SER A 658 16.66 -30.19 -39.83
CA SER A 658 17.40 -31.42 -40.17
C SER A 658 18.91 -31.22 -40.02
#